data_AF-A0A928SFN6-F1
#
_entry.id   AF-A0A928SFN6-F1
#
_cell.length_a   1.000
_cell.length_b   1.000
_cell.length_c   1.000
_cell.angle_alpha   90.00
_cell.angle_beta   90.00
_cell.angle_gamma   90.00
#
_symmetry.space_group_name_H-M   'P 1'
#
loop_
_entity.id
_entity.type
_entity.pdbx_description
1 polymer ?
#
loop_
_entity_poly.entity_id
_entity_poly.type
_entity_poly.pdbx_seq_one_letter_code
_entity_poly.pdbx_strand_id
1 'polypeptide(L)'
;MRGNQSAERLDIRVAGNVQLTAEVETVLRKMFGAFGQIAVEAEFGRGFSGSRTFRVRLVERGGRAYLPTAIKIAPAGLIQKEWEAYQTWVEHTIPNIAQLKGAPVFPAGSQWGGLHYSLVGDGTFPVQSLRDYSQEATLEDLCWVLENRLFEIIGSNWWLDSRTNRAFQMQSDYDLVLPVNLLLKFSPVAANGAEVIEAGDRLPSFSGAAGDAVQLKGFVVVKADQKRQELTLNFPSVPEGHAPLSYRVRVTGVPNIAAYRTDQVIEAIAGVVTASRHDQLVGQVQQALGEAVDTSAARVVLPTNLEVGISYAAPSGLKQNHRSAEVKGAFPASLPNPLLSYQNLLRDFLPVKNSTIHGDLNLENILVDPATREVSLIDFATVRQGHALHDLLRLETEVLVTLIPPILAEGGWPAETIVPFYERLNRVTWPSDETAAPALSYPALNKALAMLRVIRKMARKCLFNLDDWREYSRGLVIYLLGALKFKPLDDLPTAPLPKQVAFWGAASAQHWLESSAPQPKSRPSQSRPSAGARLRKSSFEIEPPFGTMRPDSPFYIEREADEQCWRQLNSLYAATLFAQAPMQTGKSSLLRRLLYQVKQSGEQQVAYIDFQKFTEQYLADEENFFIQLCLMIGDALGLPEAIDQHWSGRRTHIIKCSRYLSDYVIPRLKGPFILAMDEVERMQGCPFRGNFFGMLRTWHNDRVANEHFAQMTLFLSSSTDPYLLIDNPNQSPFNVATPVTLHDFTLDEVAELNRRHYSPLTQAELEQLMDLVGGHPFLTRVALYLLARGKVNLPALLAHATEDDGPFGEHLRHYQRRILRKPELKQALTLIVHQRSLEENDVFHRLREAGLIKRVGRQVVFRNKLYERYFKERLNG
;
A
#
# COMPACT_ATOMS: atom_id res chain seq x y z
N MET A 1 -14.58 -35.19 52.71
CA MET A 1 -15.17 -35.59 51.41
C MET A 1 -14.54 -34.72 50.33
N ARG A 2 -13.94 -35.36 49.32
CA ARG A 2 -13.37 -34.70 48.14
C ARG A 2 -14.51 -34.14 47.29
N GLY A 3 -14.49 -32.83 47.00
CA GLY A 3 -15.30 -32.21 45.96
C GLY A 3 -14.37 -31.78 44.83
N ASN A 4 -14.19 -32.67 43.86
CA ASN A 4 -13.40 -32.50 42.66
C ASN A 4 -14.12 -31.48 41.75
N GLN A 5 -13.81 -30.19 41.83
CA GLN A 5 -14.24 -29.24 40.80
C GLN A 5 -13.40 -29.48 39.55
N SER A 6 -13.92 -30.30 38.64
CA SER A 6 -13.43 -30.41 37.28
C SER A 6 -13.41 -29.03 36.65
N ALA A 7 -12.24 -28.52 36.29
CA ALA A 7 -12.13 -27.37 35.40
C ALA A 7 -12.88 -27.73 34.09
N GLU A 8 -14.07 -27.18 33.90
CA GLU A 8 -14.87 -27.44 32.71
C GLU A 8 -14.04 -27.12 31.46
N ARG A 9 -13.83 -28.15 30.65
CA ARG A 9 -12.95 -28.17 29.49
C ARG A 9 -13.70 -27.51 28.33
N LEU A 10 -13.03 -26.63 27.57
CA LEU A 10 -13.60 -26.00 26.37
C LEU A 10 -14.25 -27.04 25.43
N ASP A 11 -15.54 -26.88 25.13
CA ASP A 11 -16.25 -27.67 24.12
C ASP A 11 -15.90 -27.16 22.72
N ILE A 12 -15.30 -28.00 21.87
CA ILE A 12 -14.93 -27.65 20.49
C ILE A 12 -15.93 -28.33 19.56
N ARG A 13 -16.77 -27.53 18.88
CA ARG A 13 -17.69 -28.01 17.85
C ARG A 13 -17.18 -27.65 16.48
N VAL A 14 -17.35 -28.54 15.53
CA VAL A 14 -16.89 -28.35 14.16
C VAL A 14 -18.07 -28.47 13.22
N ALA A 15 -18.25 -27.49 12.34
CA ALA A 15 -19.29 -27.50 11.32
C ALA A 15 -18.77 -28.11 10.01
N GLY A 16 -19.66 -28.83 9.30
CA GLY A 16 -19.37 -29.36 7.97
C GLY A 16 -18.22 -30.37 7.93
N ASN A 17 -17.38 -30.28 6.89
CA ASN A 17 -16.28 -31.22 6.61
C ASN A 17 -14.91 -30.78 7.16
N VAL A 18 -14.86 -29.80 8.08
CA VAL A 18 -13.58 -29.34 8.65
C VAL A 18 -13.01 -30.43 9.56
N GLN A 19 -11.73 -30.77 9.39
CA GLN A 19 -11.03 -31.76 10.24
C GLN A 19 -9.96 -31.08 11.09
N LEU A 20 -10.02 -31.24 12.42
CA LEU A 20 -9.01 -30.70 13.34
C LEU A 20 -7.98 -31.77 13.70
N THR A 21 -6.71 -31.38 13.78
CA THR A 21 -5.65 -32.26 14.31
C THR A 21 -5.47 -32.02 15.80
N ALA A 22 -4.78 -32.93 16.50
CA ALA A 22 -4.51 -32.80 17.93
C ALA A 22 -3.71 -31.52 18.26
N GLU A 23 -2.83 -31.09 17.37
CA GLU A 23 -2.05 -29.85 17.51
C GLU A 23 -2.96 -28.61 17.43
N VAL A 24 -3.87 -28.60 16.44
CA VAL A 24 -4.85 -27.52 16.29
C VAL A 24 -5.75 -27.43 17.52
N GLU A 25 -6.29 -28.55 18.00
CA GLU A 25 -7.08 -28.58 19.23
C GLU A 25 -6.30 -28.06 20.44
N THR A 26 -5.03 -28.43 20.56
CA THR A 26 -4.17 -27.98 21.66
C THR A 26 -4.02 -26.46 21.67
N VAL A 27 -3.79 -25.86 20.49
CA VAL A 27 -3.71 -24.40 20.33
C VAL A 27 -5.05 -23.74 20.66
N LEU A 28 -6.17 -24.25 20.14
CA LEU A 28 -7.52 -23.72 20.42
C LEU A 28 -7.84 -23.73 21.92
N ARG A 29 -7.56 -24.84 22.61
CA ARG A 29 -7.81 -24.96 24.07
C ARG A 29 -6.96 -23.98 24.87
N LYS A 30 -5.73 -23.70 24.42
CA LYS A 30 -4.87 -22.72 25.07
C LYS A 30 -5.34 -21.29 24.79
N MET A 31 -5.75 -20.97 23.57
CA MET A 31 -6.23 -19.65 23.18
C MET A 31 -7.55 -19.28 23.87
N PHE A 32 -8.50 -20.22 23.96
CA PHE A 32 -9.87 -19.93 24.34
C PHE A 32 -10.36 -20.71 25.57
N GLY A 33 -9.46 -21.21 26.43
CA GLY A 33 -9.81 -22.02 27.59
C GLY A 33 -10.74 -21.33 28.63
N ALA A 34 -10.84 -19.99 28.58
CA ALA A 34 -11.79 -19.22 29.40
C ALA A 34 -13.25 -19.33 28.92
N PHE A 35 -13.48 -19.70 27.65
CA PHE A 35 -14.82 -19.84 27.08
C PHE A 35 -15.44 -21.21 27.39
N GLY A 36 -16.76 -21.29 27.28
CA GLY A 36 -17.48 -22.56 27.44
C GLY A 36 -17.43 -23.40 26.17
N GLN A 37 -17.59 -22.74 25.02
CA GLN A 37 -17.63 -23.41 23.73
C GLN A 37 -16.96 -22.55 22.63
N ILE A 38 -16.35 -23.23 21.67
CA ILE A 38 -15.93 -22.68 20.38
C ILE A 38 -16.58 -23.48 19.24
N ALA A 39 -17.18 -22.80 18.28
CA ALA A 39 -17.67 -23.40 17.05
C ALA A 39 -16.73 -23.03 15.90
N VAL A 40 -16.08 -24.02 15.30
CA VAL A 40 -15.29 -23.88 14.07
C VAL A 40 -16.23 -23.99 12.89
N GLU A 41 -16.48 -22.87 12.23
CA GLU A 41 -17.53 -22.77 11.20
C GLU A 41 -17.00 -23.06 9.80
N ALA A 42 -15.76 -22.65 9.53
CA ALA A 42 -15.14 -22.79 8.21
C ALA A 42 -13.61 -22.76 8.33
N GLU A 43 -12.94 -23.33 7.34
CA GLU A 43 -11.50 -23.25 7.12
C GLU A 43 -11.25 -22.53 5.79
N PHE A 44 -10.40 -21.51 5.81
CA PHE A 44 -10.01 -20.73 4.63
C PHE A 44 -8.48 -20.75 4.49
N GLY A 45 -7.96 -20.57 3.27
CA GLY A 45 -6.52 -20.45 3.02
C GLY A 45 -5.73 -21.75 3.27
N ARG A 46 -6.06 -22.84 2.56
CA ARG A 46 -5.25 -24.07 2.56
C ARG A 46 -3.92 -23.84 1.82
N GLY A 47 -2.96 -23.25 2.52
CA GLY A 47 -1.61 -23.02 2.00
C GLY A 47 -0.67 -24.23 2.18
N PHE A 48 0.42 -24.26 1.40
CA PHE A 48 1.44 -25.34 1.41
C PHE A 48 2.45 -25.23 2.55
N SER A 49 2.34 -24.20 3.39
CA SER A 49 3.18 -23.96 4.56
C SER A 49 2.79 -24.79 5.78
N GLY A 50 1.63 -25.48 5.73
CA GLY A 50 1.03 -26.14 6.89
C GLY A 50 0.25 -25.19 7.80
N SER A 51 0.19 -23.89 7.46
CA SER A 51 -0.70 -22.93 8.12
C SER A 51 -2.16 -23.22 7.80
N ARG A 52 -3.03 -23.04 8.80
CA ARG A 52 -4.48 -23.23 8.68
C ARG A 52 -5.19 -22.04 9.28
N THR A 53 -6.08 -21.42 8.53
CA THR A 53 -6.89 -20.29 9.00
C THR A 53 -8.34 -20.75 9.15
N PHE A 54 -8.94 -20.47 10.30
CA PHE A 54 -10.32 -20.86 10.61
C PHE A 54 -11.16 -19.65 10.95
N ARG A 55 -12.43 -19.70 10.58
CA ARG A 55 -13.45 -18.84 11.19
C ARG A 55 -14.09 -19.57 12.34
N VAL A 56 -14.11 -18.91 13.49
CA VAL A 56 -14.63 -19.48 14.74
C VAL A 56 -15.60 -18.52 15.42
N ARG A 57 -16.58 -19.09 16.12
CA ARG A 57 -17.50 -18.35 16.98
C ARG A 57 -17.32 -18.79 18.42
N LEU A 58 -17.15 -17.84 19.32
CA LEU A 58 -16.92 -18.08 20.74
C LEU A 58 -18.23 -17.95 21.51
N VAL A 59 -18.43 -18.81 22.50
CA VAL A 59 -19.59 -18.76 23.41
C VAL A 59 -19.10 -18.85 24.86
N GLU A 60 -19.51 -17.88 25.67
CA GLU A 60 -19.27 -17.86 27.11
C GLU A 60 -19.93 -19.05 27.81
N ARG A 61 -19.43 -19.41 28.99
CA ARG A 61 -20.04 -20.45 29.84
C ARG A 61 -21.48 -20.11 30.25
N GLY A 62 -21.82 -18.81 30.29
CA GLY A 62 -23.19 -18.32 30.50
C GLY A 62 -24.10 -18.35 29.27
N GLY A 63 -23.63 -18.88 28.13
CA GLY A 63 -24.43 -19.04 26.90
C GLY A 63 -24.43 -17.84 25.94
N ARG A 64 -23.76 -16.73 26.29
CA ARG A 64 -23.62 -15.56 25.41
C ARG A 64 -22.67 -15.86 24.25
N ALA A 65 -23.16 -15.78 23.01
CA ALA A 65 -22.36 -15.93 21.80
C ALA A 65 -21.75 -14.60 21.36
N TYR A 66 -20.49 -14.66 20.93
CA TYR A 66 -19.73 -13.55 20.33
C TYR A 66 -19.87 -13.54 18.81
N LEU A 67 -19.52 -12.42 18.18
CA LEU A 67 -19.38 -12.36 16.73
C LEU A 67 -18.27 -13.31 16.24
N PRO A 68 -18.40 -13.86 15.01
CA PRO A 68 -17.35 -14.66 14.41
C PRO A 68 -16.02 -13.91 14.35
N THR A 69 -14.92 -14.64 14.42
CA THR A 69 -13.55 -14.12 14.37
C THR A 69 -12.66 -15.09 13.58
N ALA A 70 -11.53 -14.62 13.06
CA ALA A 70 -10.59 -15.48 12.34
C ALA A 70 -9.40 -15.84 13.23
N ILE A 71 -8.92 -17.07 13.10
CA ILE A 71 -7.74 -17.58 13.81
C ILE A 71 -6.81 -18.26 12.82
N LYS A 72 -5.51 -18.06 12.99
CA LYS A 72 -4.50 -18.74 12.18
C LYS A 72 -3.65 -19.62 13.07
N ILE A 73 -3.47 -20.87 12.69
CA ILE A 73 -2.67 -21.86 13.42
C ILE A 73 -1.61 -22.40 12.48
N ALA A 74 -0.34 -22.25 12.87
CA ALA A 74 0.81 -22.62 12.06
C ALA A 74 1.99 -23.03 12.97
N PRO A 75 3.08 -23.62 12.43
CA PRO A 75 4.32 -23.80 13.18
C PRO A 75 4.76 -22.51 13.88
N ALA A 76 5.24 -22.62 15.11
CA ALA A 76 5.46 -21.48 16.00
C ALA A 76 6.36 -20.39 15.39
N GLY A 77 7.40 -20.77 14.66
CA GLY A 77 8.27 -19.81 13.96
C GLY A 77 7.57 -18.99 12.88
N LEU A 78 6.56 -19.55 12.19
CA LEU A 78 5.78 -18.80 11.19
C LEU A 78 4.82 -17.81 11.86
N ILE A 79 4.21 -18.22 12.98
CA ILE A 79 3.35 -17.35 13.79
C ILE A 79 4.15 -16.18 14.36
N GLN A 80 5.34 -16.44 14.88
CA GLN A 80 6.23 -15.40 15.41
C GLN A 80 6.63 -14.42 14.30
N LYS A 81 7.04 -14.92 13.14
CA LYS A 81 7.41 -14.09 11.99
C LYS A 81 6.26 -13.20 11.52
N GLU A 82 5.05 -13.73 11.45
CA GLU A 82 3.88 -12.94 11.07
C GLU A 82 3.51 -11.90 12.11
N TRP A 83 3.61 -12.25 13.40
CA TRP A 83 3.41 -11.30 14.49
C TRP A 83 4.36 -10.10 14.39
N GLU A 84 5.66 -10.37 14.22
CA GLU A 84 6.70 -9.34 14.08
C GLU A 84 6.47 -8.48 12.83
N ALA A 85 6.14 -9.10 11.70
CA ALA A 85 5.86 -8.39 10.46
C ALA A 85 4.61 -7.50 10.58
N TYR A 86 3.57 -7.98 11.28
CA TYR A 86 2.36 -7.21 11.54
C TYR A 86 2.64 -5.97 12.38
N GLN A 87 3.32 -6.12 13.52
CA GLN A 87 3.64 -4.99 14.40
C GLN A 87 4.53 -3.96 13.70
N THR A 88 5.50 -4.42 12.91
CA THR A 88 6.48 -3.54 12.27
C THR A 88 5.89 -2.77 11.08
N TRP A 89 5.10 -3.44 10.24
CA TRP A 89 4.73 -2.91 8.92
C TRP A 89 3.23 -2.67 8.74
N VAL A 90 2.37 -3.31 9.53
CA VAL A 90 0.93 -3.40 9.24
C VAL A 90 0.12 -2.54 10.22
N GLU A 91 0.35 -2.67 11.53
CA GLU A 91 -0.50 -2.14 12.61
C GLU A 91 -0.79 -0.62 12.50
N HIS A 92 0.15 0.14 11.96
CA HIS A 92 0.08 1.60 11.88
C HIS A 92 -0.01 2.15 10.45
N THR A 93 -0.09 1.28 9.44
CA THR A 93 0.09 1.66 8.03
C THR A 93 -1.21 1.64 7.25
N ILE A 94 -2.07 0.63 7.46
CA ILE A 94 -3.33 0.48 6.70
C ILE A 94 -4.54 0.68 7.62
N PRO A 95 -5.47 1.60 7.30
CA PRO A 95 -6.76 1.68 8.00
C PRO A 95 -7.68 0.51 7.64
N ASN A 96 -8.55 0.09 8.57
CA ASN A 96 -9.62 -0.89 8.33
C ASN A 96 -9.18 -2.30 7.92
N ILE A 97 -7.99 -2.73 8.32
CA ILE A 97 -7.55 -4.13 8.19
C ILE A 97 -8.01 -4.97 9.38
N ALA A 98 -8.05 -6.28 9.19
CA ALA A 98 -8.21 -7.25 10.27
C ALA A 98 -7.10 -7.07 11.32
N GLN A 99 -7.48 -6.59 12.50
CA GLN A 99 -6.55 -6.33 13.59
C GLN A 99 -6.28 -7.58 14.42
N LEU A 100 -5.03 -7.75 14.85
CA LEU A 100 -4.69 -8.83 15.77
C LEU A 100 -5.26 -8.56 17.16
N LYS A 101 -6.04 -9.51 17.66
CA LYS A 101 -6.66 -9.51 18.99
C LYS A 101 -5.71 -10.16 20.00
N GLY A 102 -4.67 -9.42 20.37
CA GLY A 102 -3.68 -9.80 21.38
C GLY A 102 -2.47 -10.57 20.82
N ALA A 103 -1.55 -10.89 21.72
CA ALA A 103 -0.29 -11.56 21.41
C ALA A 103 -0.49 -13.01 20.92
N PRO A 104 0.45 -13.55 20.11
CA PRO A 104 0.41 -14.95 19.67
C PRO A 104 0.44 -15.92 20.85
N VAL A 105 -0.23 -17.06 20.68
CA VAL A 105 -0.34 -18.10 21.71
C VAL A 105 0.50 -19.31 21.33
N PHE A 106 1.41 -19.71 22.23
CA PHE A 106 2.26 -20.89 22.09
C PHE A 106 2.00 -21.87 23.26
N PRO A 107 1.30 -23.00 23.04
CA PRO A 107 1.12 -24.01 24.08
C PRO A 107 2.46 -24.65 24.49
N ALA A 108 2.65 -24.90 25.79
CA ALA A 108 3.86 -25.53 26.31
C ALA A 108 4.05 -26.94 25.70
N GLY A 109 5.26 -27.21 25.19
CA GLY A 109 5.59 -28.48 24.52
C GLY A 109 5.04 -28.63 23.10
N SER A 110 4.33 -27.64 22.57
CA SER A 110 3.84 -27.63 21.18
C SER A 110 4.84 -26.94 20.25
N GLN A 111 4.99 -27.47 19.04
CA GLN A 111 5.72 -26.80 17.94
C GLN A 111 4.82 -25.83 17.13
N TRP A 112 3.56 -25.69 17.52
CA TRP A 112 2.55 -24.88 16.84
C TRP A 112 2.11 -23.70 17.70
N GLY A 113 1.80 -22.57 17.06
CA GLY A 113 1.22 -21.40 17.68
C GLY A 113 -0.08 -20.96 17.02
N GLY A 114 -0.74 -19.97 17.61
CA GLY A 114 -1.96 -19.38 17.09
C GLY A 114 -1.97 -17.85 17.11
N LEU A 115 -2.53 -17.23 16.06
CA LEU A 115 -2.87 -15.82 15.95
C LEU A 115 -4.38 -15.64 15.86
N HIS A 116 -4.87 -14.51 16.38
CA HIS A 116 -6.29 -14.19 16.45
C HIS A 116 -6.54 -12.85 15.77
N TYR A 117 -7.37 -12.81 14.73
CA TYR A 117 -7.73 -11.61 13.99
C TYR A 117 -9.16 -11.20 14.29
N SER A 118 -9.46 -9.89 14.26
CA SER A 118 -10.81 -9.40 14.04
C SER A 118 -11.28 -9.73 12.62
N LEU A 119 -12.58 -10.01 12.45
CA LEU A 119 -13.20 -10.00 11.12
C LEU A 119 -13.72 -8.60 10.84
N VAL A 120 -13.55 -8.14 9.60
CA VAL A 120 -14.09 -6.88 9.10
C VAL A 120 -15.47 -7.12 8.51
N GLY A 121 -16.36 -6.13 8.63
CA GLY A 121 -17.78 -6.21 8.29
C GLY A 121 -18.69 -6.08 9.51
N ASP A 122 -20.00 -6.09 9.31
CA ASP A 122 -21.01 -6.01 10.39
C ASP A 122 -21.19 -7.35 11.15
N GLY A 123 -20.48 -8.40 10.71
CA GLY A 123 -20.51 -9.73 11.31
C GLY A 123 -21.79 -10.52 10.99
N THR A 124 -22.65 -10.00 10.12
CA THR A 124 -23.96 -10.60 9.80
C THR A 124 -23.86 -11.62 8.66
N PHE A 125 -22.88 -11.50 7.76
CA PHE A 125 -22.69 -12.36 6.59
C PHE A 125 -21.28 -12.99 6.54
N PRO A 126 -21.12 -14.15 5.87
CA PRO A 126 -19.83 -14.82 5.77
C PRO A 126 -18.87 -14.05 4.84
N VAL A 127 -17.75 -13.60 5.39
CA VAL A 127 -16.58 -13.14 4.63
C VAL A 127 -16.05 -14.31 3.80
N GLN A 128 -15.69 -14.06 2.54
CA GLN A 128 -15.12 -15.04 1.61
C GLN A 128 -13.83 -14.52 0.97
N SER A 129 -13.00 -15.39 0.38
CA SER A 129 -11.82 -14.93 -0.34
C SER A 129 -12.21 -14.24 -1.65
N LEU A 130 -11.34 -13.39 -2.18
CA LEU A 130 -11.56 -12.74 -3.47
C LEU A 130 -11.70 -13.76 -4.60
N ARG A 131 -11.04 -14.93 -4.47
CA ARG A 131 -11.21 -16.05 -5.40
C ARG A 131 -12.67 -16.51 -5.44
N ASP A 132 -13.26 -16.83 -4.30
CA ASP A 132 -14.64 -17.31 -4.21
C ASP A 132 -15.63 -16.19 -4.59
N TYR A 133 -15.40 -14.97 -4.10
CA TYR A 133 -16.18 -13.79 -4.46
C TYR A 133 -16.21 -13.56 -5.97
N SER A 134 -15.10 -13.75 -6.69
CA SER A 134 -15.02 -13.52 -8.14
C SER A 134 -15.90 -14.46 -8.98
N GLN A 135 -16.22 -15.65 -8.44
CA GLN A 135 -17.07 -16.63 -9.13
C GLN A 135 -18.52 -16.15 -9.16
N GLU A 136 -19.00 -15.64 -8.03
CA GLU A 136 -20.41 -15.24 -7.83
C GLU A 136 -20.67 -13.77 -8.19
N ALA A 137 -19.70 -12.88 -7.95
CA ALA A 137 -19.87 -11.44 -8.10
C ALA A 137 -20.10 -11.01 -9.54
N THR A 138 -20.85 -9.93 -9.72
CA THR A 138 -20.99 -9.24 -11.00
C THR A 138 -19.66 -8.61 -11.42
N LEU A 139 -19.48 -8.34 -12.72
CA LEU A 139 -18.30 -7.64 -13.23
C LEU A 139 -18.11 -6.28 -12.56
N GLU A 140 -19.20 -5.53 -12.42
CA GLU A 140 -19.23 -4.20 -11.81
C GLU A 140 -18.81 -4.25 -10.35
N ASP A 141 -19.37 -5.17 -9.56
CA ASP A 141 -19.04 -5.29 -8.14
C ASP A 141 -17.59 -5.72 -7.93
N LEU A 142 -17.07 -6.62 -8.77
CA LEU A 142 -15.68 -7.07 -8.72
C LEU A 142 -14.71 -5.94 -9.05
N CYS A 143 -14.97 -5.18 -10.12
CA CYS A 143 -14.20 -3.99 -10.46
C CYS A 143 -14.28 -2.95 -9.35
N TRP A 144 -15.45 -2.74 -8.75
CA TRP A 144 -15.63 -1.79 -7.67
C TRP A 144 -14.84 -2.16 -6.43
N VAL A 145 -14.88 -3.44 -6.00
CA VAL A 145 -14.10 -3.96 -4.86
C VAL A 145 -12.60 -3.78 -5.10
N LEU A 146 -12.11 -4.13 -6.29
CA LEU A 146 -10.69 -3.96 -6.60
C LEU A 146 -10.29 -2.48 -6.66
N GLU A 147 -11.03 -1.65 -7.39
CA GLU A 147 -10.67 -0.24 -7.59
C GLU A 147 -10.87 0.61 -6.33
N ASN A 148 -12.05 0.55 -5.73
CA ASN A 148 -12.51 1.52 -4.71
C ASN A 148 -12.31 1.03 -3.27
N ARG A 149 -11.95 -0.24 -3.07
CA ARG A 149 -11.68 -0.79 -1.74
C ARG A 149 -10.24 -1.27 -1.63
N LEU A 150 -9.83 -2.26 -2.41
CA LEU A 150 -8.46 -2.77 -2.35
C LEU A 150 -7.45 -1.68 -2.75
N PHE A 151 -7.53 -1.16 -3.97
CA PHE A 151 -6.50 -0.28 -4.50
C PHE A 151 -6.60 1.17 -4.02
N GLU A 152 -7.80 1.69 -3.80
CA GLU A 152 -7.98 3.06 -3.30
C GLU A 152 -7.64 3.19 -1.81
N ILE A 153 -8.16 2.29 -0.95
CA ILE A 153 -8.01 2.41 0.51
C ILE A 153 -6.66 1.87 0.97
N ILE A 154 -6.26 0.70 0.49
CA ILE A 154 -5.00 0.07 0.92
C ILE A 154 -3.83 0.65 0.13
N GLY A 155 -4.04 0.95 -1.15
CA GLY A 155 -2.93 1.33 -2.03
C GLY A 155 -2.24 2.65 -1.70
N SER A 156 -2.93 3.63 -1.13
CA SER A 156 -2.34 4.95 -0.83
C SER A 156 -1.20 4.88 0.20
N ASN A 157 -1.36 4.04 1.23
CA ASN A 157 -0.40 3.92 2.33
C ASN A 157 0.49 2.67 2.22
N TRP A 158 0.28 1.85 1.20
CA TRP A 158 0.98 0.59 1.01
C TRP A 158 1.90 0.61 -0.21
N TRP A 159 1.32 0.56 -1.42
CA TRP A 159 2.10 0.56 -2.67
C TRP A 159 2.52 1.95 -3.13
N LEU A 160 1.70 2.97 -2.85
CA LEU A 160 1.95 4.34 -3.32
C LEU A 160 2.82 5.15 -2.35
N ASP A 161 2.89 4.76 -1.07
CA ASP A 161 3.92 5.25 -0.14
C ASP A 161 5.25 4.57 -0.46
N SER A 162 5.90 5.11 -1.49
CA SER A 162 7.06 4.49 -2.12
C SER A 162 8.26 5.44 -2.20
N ARG A 163 9.45 4.86 -2.16
CA ARG A 163 10.73 5.55 -2.30
C ARG A 163 11.43 5.07 -3.55
N THR A 164 12.03 6.00 -4.29
CA THR A 164 12.81 5.66 -5.48
C THR A 164 14.09 4.93 -5.09
N ASN A 165 14.32 3.75 -5.68
CA ASN A 165 15.61 3.07 -5.67
C ASN A 165 16.17 3.07 -7.10
N ARG A 166 17.31 3.73 -7.32
CA ARG A 166 17.89 3.90 -8.67
C ARG A 166 18.77 2.74 -9.13
N ALA A 167 19.14 1.84 -8.24
CA ALA A 167 20.07 0.74 -8.49
C ALA A 167 19.54 -0.56 -7.88
N PHE A 168 18.26 -0.86 -8.13
CA PHE A 168 17.64 -2.08 -7.65
C PHE A 168 18.07 -3.27 -8.51
N GLN A 169 18.58 -4.31 -7.87
CA GLN A 169 18.92 -5.56 -8.53
C GLN A 169 17.73 -6.51 -8.45
N MET A 170 17.20 -6.96 -9.60
CA MET A 170 16.02 -7.83 -9.62
C MET A 170 16.18 -9.09 -8.75
N GLN A 171 17.38 -9.66 -8.71
CA GLN A 171 17.64 -10.88 -7.97
C GLN A 171 17.32 -10.79 -6.46
N SER A 172 17.40 -9.62 -5.83
CA SER A 172 17.19 -9.49 -4.38
C SER A 172 15.78 -9.94 -3.95
N ASP A 173 14.77 -9.53 -4.72
CA ASP A 173 13.37 -9.79 -4.39
C ASP A 173 12.81 -10.94 -5.20
N TYR A 174 13.22 -11.07 -6.46
CA TYR A 174 12.62 -12.00 -7.40
C TYR A 174 13.24 -13.40 -7.38
N ASP A 175 14.42 -13.59 -6.75
CA ASP A 175 14.96 -14.94 -6.57
C ASP A 175 14.00 -15.84 -5.81
N LEU A 176 13.29 -15.28 -4.80
CA LEU A 176 12.31 -15.98 -3.96
C LEU A 176 11.14 -16.57 -4.76
N VAL A 177 10.80 -15.92 -5.87
CA VAL A 177 9.69 -16.26 -6.77
C VAL A 177 9.97 -17.52 -7.58
N LEU A 178 11.23 -17.83 -7.87
CA LEU A 178 11.65 -19.00 -8.64
C LEU A 178 11.86 -20.26 -7.76
N PRO A 179 12.14 -21.44 -8.35
CA PRO A 179 12.70 -22.58 -7.63
C PRO A 179 14.04 -22.25 -6.96
N VAL A 180 14.47 -23.08 -6.01
CA VAL A 180 15.81 -22.94 -5.40
C VAL A 180 16.91 -23.05 -6.46
N ASN A 181 18.03 -22.36 -6.25
CA ASN A 181 19.16 -22.34 -7.17
C ASN A 181 19.71 -23.76 -7.40
N LEU A 182 19.82 -24.54 -6.32
CA LEU A 182 20.29 -25.93 -6.35
C LEU A 182 19.42 -26.82 -5.45
N LEU A 183 19.14 -28.04 -5.95
CA LEU A 183 18.67 -29.17 -5.15
C LEU A 183 19.84 -30.11 -4.89
N LEU A 184 20.14 -30.38 -3.63
CA LEU A 184 21.20 -31.28 -3.22
C LEU A 184 20.62 -32.53 -2.54
N LYS A 185 21.28 -33.66 -2.72
CA LYS A 185 21.16 -34.82 -1.84
C LYS A 185 22.29 -34.77 -0.81
N PHE A 186 21.96 -34.82 0.47
CA PHE A 186 22.94 -34.75 1.55
C PHE A 186 24.04 -35.81 1.40
N SER A 187 25.27 -35.41 1.67
CA SER A 187 26.43 -36.31 1.80
C SER A 187 27.09 -36.10 3.16
N PRO A 188 27.38 -37.16 3.94
CA PRO A 188 28.00 -37.04 5.25
C PRO A 188 29.44 -36.48 5.18
N VAL A 189 30.11 -36.64 4.04
CA VAL A 189 31.47 -36.13 3.81
C VAL A 189 31.50 -35.43 2.45
N ALA A 190 32.20 -34.30 2.37
CA ALA A 190 32.47 -33.64 1.09
C ALA A 190 33.35 -34.54 0.22
N ALA A 191 32.95 -34.78 -1.03
CA ALA A 191 33.76 -35.56 -1.95
C ALA A 191 35.08 -34.83 -2.28
N ASN A 192 36.14 -35.57 -2.59
CA ASN A 192 37.38 -34.97 -3.07
C ASN A 192 37.12 -34.18 -4.36
N GLY A 193 37.51 -32.90 -4.37
CA GLY A 193 37.25 -31.99 -5.50
C GLY A 193 35.85 -31.38 -5.52
N ALA A 194 35.07 -31.49 -4.44
CA ALA A 194 33.79 -30.79 -4.33
C ALA A 194 33.96 -29.28 -4.46
N GLU A 195 33.08 -28.63 -5.23
CA GLU A 195 33.05 -27.18 -5.36
C GLU A 195 32.64 -26.56 -4.02
N VAL A 196 33.42 -25.60 -3.54
CA VAL A 196 33.11 -24.89 -2.30
C VAL A 196 32.33 -23.63 -2.64
N ILE A 197 31.06 -23.60 -2.25
CA ILE A 197 30.22 -22.41 -2.36
C ILE A 197 30.16 -21.76 -0.98
N GLU A 198 30.80 -20.61 -0.85
CA GLU A 198 30.81 -19.82 0.37
C GLU A 198 29.81 -18.67 0.26
N ALA A 199 29.03 -18.45 1.32
CA ALA A 199 28.12 -17.33 1.39
C ALA A 199 28.90 -16.01 1.56
N GLY A 200 28.53 -14.99 0.80
CA GLY A 200 29.21 -13.69 0.84
C GLY A 200 28.55 -12.64 -0.06
N ASP A 201 29.32 -11.61 -0.41
CA ASP A 201 28.82 -10.41 -1.10
C ASP A 201 28.68 -10.56 -2.62
N ARG A 202 28.85 -11.78 -3.16
CA ARG A 202 28.74 -12.08 -4.59
C ARG A 202 28.04 -13.40 -4.82
N LEU A 203 27.28 -13.47 -5.91
CA LEU A 203 26.61 -14.68 -6.33
C LEU A 203 27.63 -15.70 -6.87
N PRO A 204 27.44 -17.00 -6.60
CA PRO A 204 28.29 -18.04 -7.15
C PRO A 204 28.21 -18.06 -8.69
N SER A 205 29.35 -18.23 -9.35
CA SER A 205 29.42 -18.48 -10.80
C SER A 205 29.10 -19.94 -11.17
N PHE A 206 28.93 -20.81 -10.17
CA PHE A 206 28.68 -22.23 -10.33
C PHE A 206 27.28 -22.50 -10.92
N SER A 207 27.23 -23.24 -12.03
CA SER A 207 25.98 -23.63 -12.71
C SER A 207 25.32 -24.86 -12.07
N GLY A 208 26.12 -25.80 -11.56
CA GLY A 208 25.71 -27.01 -10.86
C GLY A 208 24.95 -28.01 -11.71
N ALA A 209 25.68 -28.87 -12.42
CA ALA A 209 25.10 -30.01 -13.13
C ALA A 209 24.73 -31.13 -12.15
N ALA A 210 23.73 -31.94 -12.51
CA ALA A 210 23.38 -33.12 -11.73
C ALA A 210 24.59 -34.08 -11.63
N GLY A 211 24.93 -34.47 -10.40
CA GLY A 211 26.11 -35.29 -10.09
C GLY A 211 27.29 -34.50 -9.51
N ASP A 212 27.33 -33.18 -9.65
CA ASP A 212 28.42 -32.36 -9.10
C ASP A 212 28.41 -32.42 -7.56
N ALA A 213 29.59 -32.62 -6.97
CA ALA A 213 29.75 -32.56 -5.52
C ALA A 213 29.97 -31.11 -5.06
N VAL A 214 29.25 -30.70 -4.02
CA VAL A 214 29.25 -29.32 -3.51
C VAL A 214 29.40 -29.32 -1.99
N GLN A 215 30.20 -28.39 -1.46
CA GLN A 215 30.24 -28.04 -0.05
C GLN A 215 29.78 -26.60 0.14
N LEU A 216 28.69 -26.40 0.88
CA LEU A 216 28.17 -25.08 1.23
C LEU A 216 28.77 -24.63 2.56
N LYS A 217 29.23 -23.38 2.65
CA LYS A 217 29.78 -22.80 3.89
C LYS A 217 29.18 -21.42 4.19
N GLY A 218 28.88 -21.16 5.46
CA GLY A 218 28.38 -19.85 5.93
C GLY A 218 26.92 -19.55 5.55
N PHE A 219 26.17 -20.52 5.04
CA PHE A 219 24.76 -20.36 4.71
C PHE A 219 23.90 -20.31 5.97
N VAL A 220 22.76 -19.62 5.91
CA VAL A 220 21.76 -19.59 6.99
C VAL A 220 20.59 -20.52 6.70
N VAL A 221 20.06 -21.15 7.75
CA VAL A 221 18.85 -21.99 7.65
C VAL A 221 17.62 -21.10 7.52
N VAL A 222 16.92 -21.21 6.39
CA VAL A 222 15.64 -20.53 6.16
C VAL A 222 14.47 -21.40 6.58
N LYS A 223 14.55 -22.71 6.33
CA LYS A 223 13.48 -23.67 6.66
C LYS A 223 14.04 -25.06 6.93
N ALA A 224 13.59 -25.69 8.01
CA ALA A 224 13.81 -27.09 8.31
C ALA A 224 12.46 -27.86 8.24
N ASP A 225 12.29 -28.72 7.24
CA ASP A 225 11.07 -29.51 7.04
C ASP A 225 11.28 -30.94 7.56
N GLN A 226 10.82 -31.19 8.78
CA GLN A 226 10.99 -32.49 9.45
C GLN A 226 10.23 -33.62 8.73
N LYS A 227 9.07 -33.33 8.15
CA LYS A 227 8.25 -34.36 7.49
C LYS A 227 8.91 -34.85 6.20
N ARG A 228 9.53 -33.93 5.46
CA ARG A 228 10.20 -34.26 4.19
C ARG A 228 11.68 -34.59 4.34
N GLN A 229 12.26 -34.38 5.53
CA GLN A 229 13.71 -34.44 5.75
C GLN A 229 14.45 -33.51 4.78
N GLU A 230 13.97 -32.27 4.65
CA GLU A 230 14.55 -31.23 3.80
C GLU A 230 15.03 -30.03 4.60
N LEU A 231 16.22 -29.52 4.27
CA LEU A 231 16.77 -28.27 4.80
C LEU A 231 16.89 -27.26 3.67
N THR A 232 16.28 -26.07 3.80
CA THR A 232 16.44 -24.96 2.86
C THR A 232 17.34 -23.90 3.47
N LEU A 233 18.38 -23.56 2.72
CA LEU A 233 19.46 -22.66 3.07
C LEU A 233 19.46 -21.44 2.16
N ASN A 234 19.98 -20.31 2.64
CA ASN A 234 20.20 -19.11 1.84
C ASN A 234 21.47 -18.38 2.28
N PHE A 235 21.87 -17.35 1.54
CA PHE A 235 22.87 -16.38 2.01
C PHE A 235 22.37 -15.63 3.26
N PRO A 236 23.27 -15.25 4.18
CA PRO A 236 22.92 -14.45 5.35
C PRO A 236 22.43 -13.06 4.94
N SER A 237 21.59 -12.45 5.77
CA SER A 237 21.20 -11.06 5.60
C SER A 237 22.43 -10.14 5.71
N VAL A 238 22.60 -9.25 4.73
CA VAL A 238 23.76 -8.35 4.65
C VAL A 238 23.49 -7.09 5.51
N PRO A 239 24.51 -6.52 6.19
CA PRO A 239 24.36 -5.26 6.94
C PRO A 239 23.90 -4.08 6.06
N GLU A 240 23.36 -3.03 6.70
CA GLU A 240 22.86 -1.82 6.03
C GLU A 240 23.88 -1.25 5.02
N GLY A 241 23.45 -1.05 3.77
CA GLY A 241 24.23 -0.42 2.70
C GLY A 241 24.61 -1.31 1.51
N HIS A 242 24.39 -2.63 1.59
CA HIS A 242 24.63 -3.57 0.47
C HIS A 242 23.31 -4.10 -0.10
N ALA A 243 23.27 -4.38 -1.41
CA ALA A 243 22.12 -5.01 -2.04
C ALA A 243 21.98 -6.45 -1.51
N PRO A 244 20.84 -6.84 -0.91
CA PRO A 244 20.68 -8.18 -0.37
C PRO A 244 20.74 -9.21 -1.50
N LEU A 245 21.67 -10.17 -1.40
CA LEU A 245 21.78 -11.28 -2.34
C LEU A 245 20.99 -12.50 -1.84
N SER A 246 20.32 -13.18 -2.76
CA SER A 246 19.64 -14.45 -2.50
C SER A 246 20.25 -15.55 -3.38
N TYR A 247 20.66 -16.63 -2.72
CA TYR A 247 21.11 -17.87 -3.35
C TYR A 247 20.62 -19.06 -2.52
N ARG A 248 19.46 -19.60 -2.89
CA ARG A 248 18.77 -20.63 -2.12
C ARG A 248 19.18 -22.02 -2.54
N VAL A 249 19.49 -22.86 -1.55
CA VAL A 249 19.82 -24.26 -1.77
C VAL A 249 18.93 -25.13 -0.90
N ARG A 250 18.34 -26.19 -1.45
CA ARG A 250 17.59 -27.16 -0.66
C ARG A 250 18.32 -28.49 -0.64
N VAL A 251 18.59 -29.00 0.55
CA VAL A 251 19.29 -30.24 0.82
C VAL A 251 18.29 -31.27 1.33
N THR A 252 18.20 -32.41 0.64
CA THR A 252 17.30 -33.52 0.96
C THR A 252 18.05 -34.63 1.68
N GLY A 253 17.36 -35.36 2.56
CA GLY A 253 17.94 -36.50 3.29
C GLY A 253 18.93 -36.11 4.39
N VAL A 254 18.80 -34.90 4.94
CA VAL A 254 19.67 -34.42 6.02
C VAL A 254 19.32 -35.19 7.32
N PRO A 255 20.28 -35.85 7.98
CA PRO A 255 20.01 -36.54 9.24
C PRO A 255 19.74 -35.55 10.38
N ASN A 256 18.90 -35.94 11.33
CA ASN A 256 18.59 -35.16 12.54
C ASN A 256 18.12 -33.71 12.25
N ILE A 257 17.18 -33.53 11.32
CA ILE A 257 16.62 -32.21 10.94
C ILE A 257 16.14 -31.40 12.15
N ALA A 258 15.66 -32.06 13.22
CA ALA A 258 15.19 -31.40 14.43
C ALA A 258 16.26 -30.57 15.17
N ALA A 259 17.54 -30.80 14.90
CA ALA A 259 18.64 -30.03 15.47
C ALA A 259 18.81 -28.65 14.82
N TYR A 260 18.29 -28.44 13.60
CA TYR A 260 18.46 -27.19 12.87
C TYR A 260 17.38 -26.18 13.25
N ARG A 261 17.81 -24.94 13.50
CA ARG A 261 16.90 -23.81 13.81
C ARG A 261 16.95 -22.77 12.69
N THR A 262 15.84 -22.09 12.45
CA THR A 262 15.81 -20.93 11.54
C THR A 262 16.84 -19.89 11.98
N ASP A 263 17.47 -19.23 11.01
CA ASP A 263 18.54 -18.24 11.16
C ASP A 263 19.86 -18.76 11.72
N GLN A 264 19.97 -20.07 11.96
CA GLN A 264 21.24 -20.73 12.28
C GLN A 264 22.19 -20.64 11.08
N VAL A 265 23.39 -20.09 11.31
CA VAL A 265 24.51 -20.18 10.35
C VAL A 265 25.10 -21.59 10.38
N ILE A 266 25.28 -22.16 9.20
CA ILE A 266 25.84 -23.48 8.98
C ILE A 266 27.30 -23.32 8.59
N GLU A 267 28.20 -23.85 9.42
CA GLU A 267 29.64 -23.83 9.15
C GLU A 267 29.97 -24.54 7.83
N ALA A 268 29.49 -25.78 7.68
CA ALA A 268 29.59 -26.51 6.42
C ALA A 268 28.48 -27.56 6.29
N ILE A 269 27.99 -27.77 5.07
CA ILE A 269 27.15 -28.91 4.71
C ILE A 269 27.49 -29.38 3.29
N ALA A 270 27.64 -30.69 3.11
CA ALA A 270 28.01 -31.28 1.82
C ALA A 270 26.82 -31.99 1.18
N GLY A 271 26.82 -32.02 -0.14
CA GLY A 271 25.82 -32.74 -0.92
C GLY A 271 26.21 -32.89 -2.39
N VAL A 272 25.43 -33.70 -3.08
CA VAL A 272 25.54 -33.90 -4.54
C VAL A 272 24.37 -33.20 -5.20
N VAL A 273 24.65 -32.40 -6.22
CA VAL A 273 23.62 -31.71 -7.00
C VAL A 273 22.73 -32.76 -7.68
N THR A 274 21.43 -32.63 -7.47
CA THR A 274 20.41 -33.45 -8.12
C THR A 274 19.74 -32.71 -9.27
N ALA A 275 19.60 -31.40 -9.15
CA ALA A 275 19.11 -30.52 -10.21
C ALA A 275 19.47 -29.07 -9.91
N SER A 276 19.81 -28.30 -10.95
CA SER A 276 19.86 -26.84 -10.90
C SER A 276 18.45 -26.24 -10.96
N ARG A 277 18.32 -24.92 -10.74
CA ARG A 277 17.08 -24.18 -11.03
C ARG A 277 16.63 -24.35 -12.47
N HIS A 278 17.57 -24.34 -13.41
CA HIS A 278 17.25 -24.46 -14.83
C HIS A 278 16.69 -25.85 -15.13
N ASP A 279 17.31 -26.91 -14.62
CA ASP A 279 16.82 -28.29 -14.77
C ASP A 279 15.43 -28.47 -14.15
N GLN A 280 15.20 -27.87 -12.97
CA GLN A 280 13.88 -27.88 -12.34
C GLN A 280 12.81 -27.24 -13.24
N LEU A 281 13.07 -26.05 -13.79
CA LEU A 281 12.11 -25.36 -14.67
C LEU A 281 11.89 -26.12 -15.99
N VAL A 282 12.96 -26.61 -16.61
CA VAL A 282 12.87 -27.44 -17.82
C VAL A 282 12.04 -28.68 -17.57
N GLY A 283 12.26 -29.39 -16.46
CA GLY A 283 11.46 -30.56 -16.07
C GLY A 283 9.98 -30.23 -15.89
N GLN A 284 9.64 -29.08 -15.30
CA GLN A 284 8.24 -28.65 -15.16
C GLN A 284 7.59 -28.33 -16.51
N VAL A 285 8.33 -27.71 -17.44
CA VAL A 285 7.84 -27.42 -18.79
C VAL A 285 7.66 -28.71 -19.59
N GLN A 286 8.63 -29.62 -19.56
CA GLN A 286 8.53 -30.92 -20.25
C GLN A 286 7.37 -31.75 -19.69
N GLN A 287 7.14 -31.73 -18.38
CA GLN A 287 6.00 -32.43 -17.76
C GLN A 287 4.65 -31.84 -18.22
N ALA A 288 4.55 -30.51 -18.35
CA ALA A 288 3.28 -29.84 -18.66
C ALA A 288 2.99 -29.72 -20.17
N LEU A 289 4.01 -29.54 -21.02
CA LEU A 289 3.88 -29.29 -22.46
C LEU A 289 4.36 -30.47 -23.33
N GLY A 290 5.04 -31.46 -22.74
CA GLY A 290 5.59 -32.61 -23.46
C GLY A 290 6.75 -32.24 -24.40
N GLU A 291 7.08 -33.15 -25.31
CA GLU A 291 8.15 -32.98 -26.30
C GLU A 291 7.81 -31.98 -27.42
N ALA A 292 6.57 -31.49 -27.46
CA ALA A 292 6.12 -30.50 -28.45
C ALA A 292 6.83 -29.14 -28.33
N VAL A 293 7.43 -28.84 -27.18
CA VAL A 293 8.19 -27.62 -26.95
C VAL A 293 9.66 -27.96 -26.74
N ASP A 294 10.50 -27.57 -27.71
CA ASP A 294 11.95 -27.63 -27.55
C ASP A 294 12.41 -26.57 -26.54
N THR A 295 12.66 -27.02 -25.31
CA THR A 295 13.11 -26.15 -24.21
C THR A 295 14.51 -25.59 -24.41
N SER A 296 15.29 -26.12 -25.36
CA SER A 296 16.63 -25.64 -25.70
C SER A 296 16.63 -24.60 -26.83
N ALA A 297 15.57 -24.55 -27.63
CA ALA A 297 15.43 -23.59 -28.72
C ALA A 297 15.28 -22.15 -28.19
N ALA A 298 15.89 -21.20 -28.91
CA ALA A 298 15.78 -19.77 -28.59
C ALA A 298 14.33 -19.24 -28.68
N ARG A 299 13.50 -19.90 -29.49
CA ARG A 299 12.09 -19.56 -29.70
C ARG A 299 11.23 -20.82 -29.67
N VAL A 300 10.03 -20.69 -29.14
CA VAL A 300 9.02 -21.75 -29.07
C VAL A 300 7.95 -21.51 -30.14
N VAL A 301 7.61 -22.55 -30.90
CA VAL A 301 6.69 -22.47 -32.05
C VAL A 301 5.26 -22.53 -31.56
N LEU A 302 4.41 -21.60 -32.02
CA LEU A 302 2.97 -21.66 -31.73
C LEU A 302 2.28 -22.65 -32.67
N PRO A 303 1.27 -23.41 -32.21
CA PRO A 303 0.49 -24.29 -33.07
C PRO A 303 -0.16 -23.52 -34.23
N THR A 304 -0.09 -24.05 -35.44
CA THR A 304 -0.57 -23.42 -36.68
C THR A 304 -2.08 -23.19 -36.75
N ASN A 305 -2.85 -23.84 -35.88
CA ASN A 305 -4.32 -23.80 -35.85
C ASN A 305 -4.87 -22.90 -34.73
N LEU A 306 -4.08 -21.97 -34.19
CA LEU A 306 -4.59 -20.99 -33.24
C LEU A 306 -5.58 -20.05 -33.97
N GLU A 307 -6.86 -20.43 -34.03
CA GLU A 307 -7.89 -19.58 -34.62
C GLU A 307 -7.90 -18.25 -33.87
N VAL A 308 -7.63 -17.20 -34.64
CA VAL A 308 -7.54 -15.83 -34.15
C VAL A 308 -8.94 -15.39 -33.71
N GLY A 309 -9.24 -15.61 -32.43
CA GLY A 309 -10.49 -15.22 -31.76
C GLY A 309 -10.60 -13.72 -31.52
N ILE A 310 -10.37 -12.92 -32.57
CA ILE A 310 -10.49 -11.45 -32.56
C ILE A 310 -11.41 -11.07 -33.73
N SER A 311 -12.72 -10.95 -33.47
CA SER A 311 -13.68 -10.43 -34.44
C SER A 311 -13.80 -8.90 -34.30
N TYR A 312 -13.56 -8.17 -35.39
CA TYR A 312 -13.76 -6.73 -35.44
C TYR A 312 -15.26 -6.45 -35.60
N ALA A 313 -15.92 -5.95 -34.55
CA ALA A 313 -17.23 -5.33 -34.71
C ALA A 313 -17.04 -4.00 -35.47
N ALA A 314 -17.69 -3.86 -36.63
CA ALA A 314 -17.68 -2.60 -37.37
C ALA A 314 -18.31 -1.49 -36.52
N PRO A 315 -17.73 -0.27 -36.48
CA PRO A 315 -18.33 0.85 -35.76
C PRO A 315 -19.70 1.17 -36.35
N SER A 316 -20.72 1.16 -35.49
CA SER A 316 -22.09 1.55 -35.82
C SER A 316 -22.11 3.05 -36.16
N GLY A 317 -22.11 3.39 -37.45
CA GLY A 317 -22.23 4.80 -37.88
C GLY A 317 -21.86 5.14 -39.33
N LEU A 318 -21.26 4.24 -40.11
CA LEU A 318 -20.89 4.53 -41.50
C LEU A 318 -21.78 3.76 -42.49
N LYS A 319 -22.41 4.51 -43.40
CA LYS A 319 -23.27 4.00 -44.47
C LYS A 319 -22.57 2.88 -45.25
N GLN A 320 -23.33 1.81 -45.49
CA GLN A 320 -23.00 0.68 -46.35
C GLN A 320 -22.38 1.17 -47.66
N ASN A 321 -21.09 0.87 -47.88
CA ASN A 321 -20.48 0.58 -49.18
C ASN A 321 -18.96 0.41 -49.05
N HIS A 322 -18.47 -0.54 -48.26
CA HIS A 322 -17.17 -1.15 -48.49
C HIS A 322 -17.20 -2.60 -48.00
N ARG A 323 -16.76 -3.52 -48.86
CA ARG A 323 -16.59 -4.95 -48.56
C ARG A 323 -15.87 -5.10 -47.23
N SER A 324 -16.44 -5.92 -46.35
CA SER A 324 -15.86 -6.40 -45.09
C SER A 324 -14.46 -6.97 -45.34
N ALA A 325 -13.44 -6.16 -45.11
CA ALA A 325 -12.06 -6.62 -45.05
C ALA A 325 -11.81 -7.13 -43.61
N GLU A 326 -11.86 -8.44 -43.43
CA GLU A 326 -11.30 -9.09 -42.25
C GLU A 326 -9.82 -8.74 -42.17
N VAL A 327 -9.43 -7.87 -41.23
CA VAL A 327 -8.02 -7.64 -40.92
C VAL A 327 -7.54 -8.80 -40.04
N LYS A 328 -7.14 -9.92 -40.67
CA LYS A 328 -6.39 -10.98 -39.98
C LYS A 328 -5.05 -10.41 -39.50
N GLY A 329 -4.96 -10.03 -38.23
CA GLY A 329 -3.67 -9.73 -37.60
C GLY A 329 -2.83 -11.01 -37.59
N ALA A 330 -1.68 -11.01 -38.25
CA ALA A 330 -0.77 -12.15 -38.25
C ALA A 330 -0.08 -12.24 -36.89
N PHE A 331 -0.44 -13.25 -36.09
CA PHE A 331 0.29 -13.59 -34.87
C PHE A 331 1.70 -14.07 -35.21
N PRO A 332 2.71 -13.81 -34.35
CA PRO A 332 4.04 -14.34 -34.59
C PRO A 332 3.98 -15.88 -34.60
N ALA A 333 4.61 -16.53 -35.59
CA ALA A 333 4.64 -17.99 -35.67
C ALA A 333 5.41 -18.66 -34.52
N SER A 334 6.21 -17.88 -33.77
CA SER A 334 6.96 -18.34 -32.61
C SER A 334 7.17 -17.20 -31.61
N LEU A 335 7.36 -17.53 -30.34
CA LEU A 335 7.64 -16.60 -29.24
C LEU A 335 9.04 -16.84 -28.66
N PRO A 336 9.70 -15.85 -28.01
CA PRO A 336 10.96 -16.07 -27.31
C PRO A 336 10.79 -17.12 -26.21
N ASN A 337 11.80 -17.97 -26.01
CA ASN A 337 11.79 -18.96 -24.94
C ASN A 337 12.17 -18.32 -23.59
N PRO A 338 11.24 -18.22 -22.62
CA PRO A 338 11.50 -17.55 -21.35
C PRO A 338 12.49 -18.32 -20.44
N LEU A 339 12.73 -19.61 -20.68
CA LEU A 339 13.68 -20.42 -19.90
C LEU A 339 15.15 -19.99 -20.09
N LEU A 340 15.44 -19.32 -21.20
CA LEU A 340 16.81 -18.93 -21.59
C LEU A 340 17.17 -17.49 -21.18
N SER A 341 16.20 -16.69 -20.79
CA SER A 341 16.36 -15.25 -20.54
C SER A 341 16.26 -14.86 -19.07
N TYR A 342 15.52 -15.60 -18.25
CA TYR A 342 15.18 -15.19 -16.88
C TYR A 342 16.43 -14.92 -16.02
N GLN A 343 17.54 -15.63 -16.25
CA GLN A 343 18.79 -15.41 -15.54
C GLN A 343 19.37 -14.02 -15.82
N ASN A 344 19.27 -13.55 -17.06
CA ASN A 344 19.68 -12.19 -17.42
C ASN A 344 18.74 -11.17 -16.79
N LEU A 345 17.43 -11.43 -16.79
CA LEU A 345 16.45 -10.56 -16.13
C LEU A 345 16.69 -10.39 -14.63
N LEU A 346 17.14 -11.45 -13.93
CA LEU A 346 17.50 -11.36 -12.50
C LEU A 346 18.77 -10.52 -12.26
N ARG A 347 19.72 -10.55 -13.20
CA ARG A 347 20.99 -9.83 -13.10
C ARG A 347 20.86 -8.35 -13.46
N ASP A 348 19.77 -7.94 -14.08
CA ASP A 348 19.50 -6.54 -14.43
C ASP A 348 19.46 -5.64 -13.19
N PHE A 349 20.04 -4.44 -13.35
CA PHE A 349 19.85 -3.30 -12.46
C PHE A 349 18.94 -2.29 -13.14
N LEU A 350 17.91 -1.84 -12.44
CA LEU A 350 16.97 -0.86 -12.96
C LEU A 350 16.47 0.07 -11.86
N PRO A 351 16.09 1.31 -12.21
CA PRO A 351 15.41 2.17 -11.27
C PRO A 351 13.97 1.67 -11.05
N VAL A 352 13.57 1.58 -9.79
CA VAL A 352 12.24 1.12 -9.36
C VAL A 352 11.70 2.01 -8.24
N LYS A 353 10.42 1.84 -7.91
CA LYS A 353 9.84 2.31 -6.63
C LYS A 353 9.85 1.14 -5.63
N ASN A 354 10.39 1.38 -4.44
CA ASN A 354 10.30 0.46 -3.31
C ASN A 354 9.18 0.92 -2.37
N SER A 355 8.36 -0.01 -1.89
CA SER A 355 7.28 0.27 -0.95
C SER A 355 7.15 -0.87 0.05
N THR A 356 6.24 -0.72 1.02
CA THR A 356 5.74 -1.88 1.76
C THR A 356 5.01 -2.79 0.78
N ILE A 357 5.33 -4.09 0.82
CA ILE A 357 4.68 -5.13 0.02
C ILE A 357 4.20 -6.25 0.94
N HIS A 358 3.08 -6.87 0.58
CA HIS A 358 2.58 -8.05 1.26
C HIS A 358 3.52 -9.24 1.04
N GLY A 359 4.09 -9.37 -0.16
CA GLY A 359 5.07 -10.40 -0.51
C GLY A 359 4.47 -11.72 -1.00
N ASP A 360 3.21 -12.00 -0.69
CA ASP A 360 2.45 -13.16 -1.18
C ASP A 360 0.95 -12.80 -1.32
N LEU A 361 0.67 -11.63 -1.91
CA LEU A 361 -0.70 -11.20 -2.16
C LEU A 361 -1.32 -12.04 -3.27
N ASN A 362 -2.14 -13.00 -2.89
CA ASN A 362 -2.90 -13.87 -3.80
C ASN A 362 -4.42 -13.71 -3.54
N LEU A 363 -5.24 -14.34 -4.38
CA LEU A 363 -6.70 -14.22 -4.32
C LEU A 363 -7.31 -14.81 -3.03
N GLU A 364 -6.57 -15.67 -2.31
CA GLU A 364 -7.02 -16.26 -1.03
C GLU A 364 -6.71 -15.34 0.17
N ASN A 365 -5.67 -14.52 0.06
CA ASN A 365 -5.22 -13.61 1.11
C ASN A 365 -5.99 -12.27 1.12
N ILE A 366 -6.89 -12.07 0.14
CA ILE A 366 -7.80 -10.92 0.08
C ILE A 366 -9.18 -11.41 0.48
N LEU A 367 -9.68 -10.91 1.60
CA LEU A 367 -11.00 -11.22 2.12
C LEU A 367 -12.00 -10.13 1.72
N VAL A 368 -13.20 -10.53 1.31
CA VAL A 368 -14.30 -9.64 0.90
C VAL A 368 -15.55 -10.01 1.69
N ASP A 369 -16.18 -9.00 2.30
CA ASP A 369 -17.55 -9.11 2.80
C ASP A 369 -18.52 -8.83 1.64
N PRO A 370 -19.30 -9.82 1.15
CA PRO A 370 -20.15 -9.61 -0.03
C PRO A 370 -21.27 -8.57 0.17
N ALA A 371 -21.73 -8.37 1.40
CA ALA A 371 -22.84 -7.46 1.70
C ALA A 371 -22.38 -6.00 1.73
N THR A 372 -21.28 -5.74 2.43
CA THR A 372 -20.72 -4.39 2.60
C THR A 372 -19.69 -4.03 1.53
N ARG A 373 -19.18 -5.03 0.83
CA ARG A 373 -18.08 -4.97 -0.14
C ARG A 373 -16.76 -4.49 0.49
N GLU A 374 -16.65 -4.53 1.80
CA GLU A 374 -15.42 -4.20 2.52
C GLU A 374 -14.34 -5.26 2.28
N VAL A 375 -13.09 -4.81 2.26
CA VAL A 375 -11.92 -5.65 1.94
C VAL A 375 -10.98 -5.69 3.13
N SER A 376 -10.35 -6.84 3.34
CA SER A 376 -9.26 -7.00 4.30
C SER A 376 -8.18 -7.93 3.78
N LEU A 377 -6.96 -7.76 4.29
CA LEU A 377 -5.83 -8.64 3.99
C LEU A 377 -5.53 -9.53 5.19
N ILE A 378 -5.01 -10.73 4.91
CA ILE A 378 -4.53 -11.69 5.90
C ILE A 378 -3.23 -12.32 5.41
N ASP A 379 -2.53 -13.03 6.29
CA ASP A 379 -1.24 -13.69 6.00
C ASP A 379 -0.07 -12.73 5.79
N PHE A 380 0.25 -11.97 6.84
CA PHE A 380 1.28 -10.94 6.79
C PHE A 380 2.72 -11.47 6.94
N ALA A 381 2.93 -12.80 6.90
CA ALA A 381 4.21 -13.44 7.19
C ALA A 381 5.36 -13.06 6.22
N THR A 382 5.01 -12.54 5.04
CA THR A 382 5.98 -12.14 4.00
C THR A 382 6.08 -10.62 3.82
N VAL A 383 5.39 -9.85 4.67
CA VAL A 383 5.38 -8.39 4.59
C VAL A 383 6.78 -7.83 4.87
N ARG A 384 7.23 -6.92 4.00
CA ARG A 384 8.54 -6.27 4.04
C ARG A 384 8.59 -5.08 3.09
N GLN A 385 9.70 -4.34 3.09
CA GLN A 385 10.04 -3.43 1.99
C GLN A 385 10.52 -4.22 0.76
N GLY A 386 10.06 -3.83 -0.42
CA GLY A 386 10.49 -4.44 -1.67
C GLY A 386 10.02 -3.65 -2.89
N HIS A 387 10.23 -4.20 -4.09
CA HIS A 387 9.78 -3.60 -5.34
C HIS A 387 8.24 -3.43 -5.34
N ALA A 388 7.74 -2.22 -5.53
CA ALA A 388 6.32 -1.87 -5.42
C ALA A 388 5.38 -2.68 -6.34
N LEU A 389 5.91 -3.23 -7.45
CA LEU A 389 5.14 -4.06 -8.38
C LEU A 389 4.95 -5.52 -7.92
N HIS A 390 5.69 -5.96 -6.89
CA HIS A 390 5.79 -7.35 -6.49
C HIS A 390 4.42 -8.00 -6.22
N ASP A 391 3.54 -7.33 -5.47
CA ASP A 391 2.21 -7.85 -5.15
C ASP A 391 1.26 -7.86 -6.37
N LEU A 392 1.37 -6.87 -7.25
CA LEU A 392 0.52 -6.75 -8.44
C LEU A 392 0.86 -7.85 -9.46
N LEU A 393 2.15 -8.15 -9.60
CA LEU A 393 2.64 -9.26 -10.43
C LEU A 393 2.22 -10.62 -9.88
N ARG A 394 2.23 -10.78 -8.55
CA ARG A 394 1.71 -11.97 -7.87
C ARG A 394 0.22 -12.15 -8.15
N LEU A 395 -0.58 -11.09 -8.01
CA LEU A 395 -2.02 -11.12 -8.28
C LEU A 395 -2.35 -11.42 -9.74
N GLU A 396 -1.67 -10.78 -10.69
CA GLU A 396 -1.86 -11.08 -12.11
C GLU A 396 -1.54 -12.55 -12.41
N THR A 397 -0.44 -13.07 -11.87
CA THR A 397 -0.07 -14.49 -12.01
C THR A 397 -1.15 -15.41 -11.44
N GLU A 398 -1.68 -15.09 -10.27
CA GLU A 398 -2.72 -15.89 -9.62
C GLU A 398 -3.99 -15.95 -10.46
N VAL A 399 -4.45 -14.81 -11.02
CA VAL A 399 -5.61 -14.77 -11.93
C VAL A 399 -5.38 -15.68 -13.14
N LEU A 400 -4.18 -15.67 -13.72
CA LEU A 400 -3.84 -16.43 -14.91
C LEU A 400 -3.77 -17.94 -14.68
N VAL A 401 -3.27 -18.38 -13.53
CA VAL A 401 -3.09 -19.82 -13.25
C VAL A 401 -4.27 -20.44 -12.50
N THR A 402 -5.18 -19.63 -11.95
CA THR A 402 -6.33 -20.15 -11.17
C THR A 402 -7.69 -19.86 -11.80
N LEU A 403 -7.91 -18.69 -12.40
CA LEU A 403 -9.23 -18.30 -12.92
C LEU A 403 -9.39 -18.58 -14.41
N ILE A 404 -8.32 -18.45 -15.19
CA ILE A 404 -8.37 -18.69 -16.65
C ILE A 404 -8.43 -20.18 -17.02
N PRO A 405 -7.66 -21.10 -16.41
CA PRO A 405 -7.62 -22.49 -16.88
C PRO A 405 -8.98 -23.21 -16.82
N PRO A 406 -9.83 -23.06 -15.77
CA PRO A 406 -11.18 -23.61 -15.79
C PRO A 406 -12.02 -23.13 -16.98
N ILE A 407 -11.93 -21.85 -17.33
CA ILE A 407 -12.66 -21.25 -18.46
C ILE A 407 -12.17 -21.84 -19.79
N LEU A 408 -10.86 -22.01 -19.94
CA LEU A 408 -10.28 -22.63 -21.14
C LEU A 408 -10.68 -24.12 -21.25
N ALA A 409 -10.66 -24.85 -20.14
CA ALA A 409 -11.03 -26.26 -20.11
C ALA A 409 -12.52 -26.47 -20.46
N GLU A 410 -13.41 -25.65 -19.91
CA GLU A 410 -14.86 -25.69 -20.23
C GLU A 410 -15.13 -25.35 -21.69
N GLY A 411 -14.39 -24.37 -22.23
CA GLY A 411 -14.47 -23.99 -23.65
C GLY A 411 -13.77 -24.94 -24.63
N GLY A 412 -13.02 -25.93 -24.13
CA GLY A 412 -12.18 -26.81 -24.96
C GLY A 412 -11.05 -26.06 -25.69
N TRP A 413 -10.57 -24.95 -25.12
CA TRP A 413 -9.56 -24.09 -25.73
C TRP A 413 -8.14 -24.43 -25.26
N PRO A 414 -7.15 -24.35 -26.16
CA PRO A 414 -5.76 -24.65 -25.83
C PRO A 414 -5.14 -23.53 -24.98
N ALA A 415 -4.08 -23.84 -24.22
CA ALA A 415 -3.40 -22.90 -23.32
C ALA A 415 -2.86 -21.67 -24.04
N GLU A 416 -2.43 -21.84 -25.30
CA GLU A 416 -1.90 -20.84 -26.20
C GLU A 416 -2.90 -19.71 -26.48
N THR A 417 -4.19 -19.90 -26.18
CA THR A 417 -5.22 -18.85 -26.17
C THR A 417 -4.81 -17.66 -25.28
N ILE A 418 -3.90 -17.87 -24.31
CA ILE A 418 -3.36 -16.77 -23.51
C ILE A 418 -2.58 -15.73 -24.34
N VAL A 419 -2.02 -16.12 -25.49
CA VAL A 419 -1.26 -15.22 -26.37
C VAL A 419 -2.15 -14.10 -26.93
N PRO A 420 -3.26 -14.39 -27.66
CA PRO A 420 -4.19 -13.36 -28.11
C PRO A 420 -4.90 -12.65 -26.94
N PHE A 421 -5.13 -13.32 -25.81
CA PHE A 421 -5.66 -12.68 -24.61
C PHE A 421 -4.73 -11.58 -24.09
N TYR A 422 -3.42 -11.85 -24.01
CA TYR A 422 -2.46 -10.86 -23.55
C TYR A 422 -2.27 -9.70 -24.52
N GLU A 423 -2.28 -9.97 -25.82
CA GLU A 423 -2.26 -8.91 -26.82
C GLU A 423 -3.46 -7.97 -26.63
N ARG A 424 -4.66 -8.54 -26.45
CA ARG A 424 -5.86 -7.78 -26.10
C ARG A 424 -5.65 -6.96 -24.84
N LEU A 425 -5.26 -7.60 -23.74
CA LEU A 425 -5.06 -6.93 -22.45
C LEU A 425 -4.07 -5.76 -22.59
N ASN A 426 -2.97 -5.93 -23.32
CA ASN A 426 -1.98 -4.87 -23.57
C ASN A 426 -2.60 -3.69 -24.32
N ARG A 427 -3.39 -3.93 -25.37
CA ARG A 427 -4.07 -2.87 -26.14
C ARG A 427 -5.06 -2.07 -25.29
N VAL A 428 -5.86 -2.73 -24.44
CA VAL A 428 -6.87 -2.05 -23.59
C VAL A 428 -6.33 -1.49 -22.28
N THR A 429 -5.07 -1.79 -21.94
CA THR A 429 -4.40 -1.20 -20.77
C THR A 429 -3.71 0.12 -21.13
N TRP A 430 -3.36 0.32 -22.41
CA TRP A 430 -2.61 1.49 -22.87
C TRP A 430 -3.53 2.63 -23.35
N PRO A 431 -3.18 3.92 -23.18
CA PRO A 431 -4.03 5.06 -23.58
C PRO A 431 -4.27 5.26 -25.09
N SER A 432 -3.95 4.29 -25.95
CA SER A 432 -4.23 4.37 -27.39
C SER A 432 -5.48 3.55 -27.72
N ASP A 433 -6.63 4.22 -27.74
CA ASP A 433 -7.94 3.76 -28.22
C ASP A 433 -8.54 2.50 -27.55
N GLU A 434 -9.20 2.68 -26.39
CA GLU A 434 -10.15 1.69 -25.84
C GLU A 434 -11.25 1.30 -26.86
N THR A 435 -11.58 2.20 -27.78
CA THR A 435 -12.62 2.03 -28.82
C THR A 435 -12.16 1.26 -30.06
N ALA A 436 -10.85 1.13 -30.29
CA ALA A 436 -10.30 0.44 -31.47
C ALA A 436 -9.98 -1.04 -31.21
N ALA A 437 -10.11 -1.46 -29.95
CA ALA A 437 -9.69 -2.77 -29.54
C ALA A 437 -10.86 -3.76 -29.81
N PRO A 438 -10.70 -4.86 -30.57
CA PRO A 438 -11.80 -5.80 -30.91
C PRO A 438 -12.31 -6.64 -29.73
N ALA A 439 -13.59 -7.00 -29.69
CA ALA A 439 -14.15 -7.83 -28.62
C ALA A 439 -13.41 -9.19 -28.51
N LEU A 440 -13.28 -9.73 -27.29
CA LEU A 440 -12.84 -11.11 -27.12
C LEU A 440 -13.89 -12.01 -27.79
N SER A 441 -13.46 -12.96 -28.62
CA SER A 441 -14.34 -14.05 -29.06
C SER A 441 -14.79 -14.97 -27.91
N TYR A 442 -14.25 -14.75 -26.71
CA TYR A 442 -14.48 -15.55 -25.51
C TYR A 442 -15.07 -14.69 -24.38
N PRO A 443 -16.40 -14.43 -24.38
CA PRO A 443 -17.03 -13.58 -23.37
C PRO A 443 -16.79 -14.05 -21.93
N ALA A 444 -16.58 -15.36 -21.71
CA ALA A 444 -16.28 -15.92 -20.40
C ALA A 444 -14.97 -15.37 -19.78
N LEU A 445 -14.01 -14.93 -20.61
CA LEU A 445 -12.75 -14.33 -20.13
C LEU A 445 -12.89 -12.84 -19.76
N ASN A 446 -14.05 -12.20 -19.96
CA ASN A 446 -14.24 -10.77 -19.69
C ASN A 446 -14.03 -10.41 -18.21
N LYS A 447 -14.46 -11.27 -17.28
CA LYS A 447 -14.21 -11.05 -15.84
C LYS A 447 -12.72 -10.99 -15.54
N ALA A 448 -11.95 -11.99 -16.00
CA ALA A 448 -10.50 -12.04 -15.83
C ALA A 448 -9.81 -10.83 -16.51
N LEU A 449 -10.23 -10.47 -17.73
CA LEU A 449 -9.71 -9.30 -18.44
C LEU A 449 -9.92 -8.01 -17.63
N ALA A 450 -11.11 -7.81 -17.07
CA ALA A 450 -11.42 -6.63 -16.27
C ALA A 450 -10.61 -6.57 -14.97
N MET A 451 -10.47 -7.69 -14.25
CA MET A 451 -9.59 -7.77 -13.08
C MET A 451 -8.16 -7.38 -13.42
N LEU A 452 -7.60 -7.95 -14.48
CA LEU A 452 -6.23 -7.67 -14.90
C LEU A 452 -6.04 -6.21 -15.36
N ARG A 453 -7.04 -5.60 -16.01
CA ARG A 453 -7.03 -4.17 -16.33
C ARG A 453 -6.95 -3.30 -15.07
N VAL A 454 -7.72 -3.63 -14.03
CA VAL A 454 -7.71 -2.91 -12.76
C VAL A 454 -6.37 -3.09 -12.03
N ILE A 455 -5.83 -4.31 -11.99
CA ILE A 455 -4.50 -4.60 -11.43
C ILE A 455 -3.44 -3.76 -12.16
N ARG A 456 -3.45 -3.76 -13.49
CA ARG A 456 -2.49 -2.99 -14.30
C ARG A 456 -2.68 -1.48 -14.18
N LYS A 457 -3.91 -0.99 -13.98
CA LYS A 457 -4.18 0.42 -13.67
C LYS A 457 -3.49 0.86 -12.38
N MET A 458 -3.48 0.03 -11.34
CA MET A 458 -2.69 0.28 -10.14
C MET A 458 -1.18 0.12 -10.41
N ALA A 459 -0.77 -0.95 -11.11
CA ALA A 459 0.64 -1.19 -11.43
C ALA A 459 1.29 -0.01 -12.16
N ARG A 460 0.54 0.64 -13.06
CA ARG A 460 1.00 1.85 -13.74
C ARG A 460 1.40 2.96 -12.77
N LYS A 461 0.67 3.15 -11.66
CA LYS A 461 0.99 4.15 -10.62
C LYS A 461 2.28 3.77 -9.86
N CYS A 462 2.54 2.48 -9.73
CA CYS A 462 3.70 1.90 -9.06
C CYS A 462 4.96 1.78 -9.93
N LEU A 463 4.86 1.95 -11.25
CA LEU A 463 6.02 2.02 -12.14
C LEU A 463 6.96 3.17 -11.76
N PHE A 464 8.26 2.98 -11.95
CA PHE A 464 9.24 4.06 -11.86
C PHE A 464 9.00 5.11 -12.94
N ASN A 465 8.80 4.65 -14.18
CA ASN A 465 8.37 5.48 -15.30
C ASN A 465 6.99 5.01 -15.78
N LEU A 466 5.98 5.86 -15.64
CA LEU A 466 4.55 5.56 -15.85
C LEU A 466 4.21 4.95 -17.22
N ASP A 467 5.07 5.15 -18.22
CA ASP A 467 4.86 4.67 -19.58
C ASP A 467 5.91 3.64 -20.02
N ASP A 468 6.86 3.26 -19.15
CA ASP A 468 7.87 2.22 -19.42
C ASP A 468 7.51 0.89 -18.74
N TRP A 469 6.71 0.10 -19.44
CA TRP A 469 6.24 -1.19 -18.94
C TRP A 469 7.28 -2.30 -19.00
N ARG A 470 8.49 -2.03 -19.49
CA ARG A 470 9.57 -3.02 -19.45
C ARG A 470 9.91 -3.41 -18.01
N GLU A 471 9.71 -2.51 -17.05
CA GLU A 471 9.83 -2.83 -15.61
C GLU A 471 8.82 -3.92 -15.21
N TYR A 472 7.54 -3.74 -15.54
CA TYR A 472 6.46 -4.70 -15.25
C TYR A 472 6.68 -6.04 -15.98
N SER A 473 6.97 -6.00 -17.28
CA SER A 473 7.12 -7.21 -18.09
C SER A 473 8.28 -8.09 -17.61
N ARG A 474 9.40 -7.50 -17.15
CA ARG A 474 10.51 -8.28 -16.56
C ARG A 474 10.06 -9.07 -15.34
N GLY A 475 9.38 -8.41 -14.41
CA GLY A 475 8.87 -9.07 -13.22
C GLY A 475 7.83 -10.14 -13.54
N LEU A 476 6.94 -9.86 -14.52
CA LEU A 476 5.88 -10.78 -14.94
C LEU A 476 6.43 -12.08 -15.54
N VAL A 477 7.47 -12.01 -16.37
CA VAL A 477 8.16 -13.21 -16.89
C VAL A 477 8.67 -14.08 -15.74
N ILE A 478 9.32 -13.48 -14.74
CA ILE A 478 9.88 -14.22 -13.60
C ILE A 478 8.76 -14.85 -12.76
N TYR A 479 7.67 -14.13 -12.55
CA TYR A 479 6.52 -14.62 -11.79
C TYR A 479 5.80 -15.81 -12.46
N LEU A 480 5.58 -15.71 -13.76
CA LEU A 480 4.91 -16.77 -14.53
C LEU A 480 5.79 -18.03 -14.62
N LEU A 481 7.11 -17.89 -14.80
CA LEU A 481 8.03 -19.02 -14.67
C LEU A 481 8.06 -19.58 -13.25
N GLY A 482 8.02 -18.71 -12.25
CA GLY A 482 7.96 -19.09 -10.84
C GLY A 482 6.74 -19.93 -10.51
N ALA A 483 5.61 -19.70 -11.20
CA ALA A 483 4.38 -20.45 -11.00
C ALA A 483 4.53 -21.95 -11.31
N LEU A 484 5.42 -22.31 -12.24
CA LEU A 484 5.68 -23.70 -12.63
C LEU A 484 6.16 -24.58 -11.46
N LYS A 485 6.75 -23.99 -10.43
CA LYS A 485 7.26 -24.72 -9.25
C LYS A 485 6.15 -25.22 -8.32
N PHE A 486 4.93 -24.69 -8.44
CA PHE A 486 3.84 -25.03 -7.54
C PHE A 486 3.21 -26.35 -7.95
N LYS A 487 3.62 -27.43 -7.27
CA LYS A 487 2.99 -28.77 -7.33
C LYS A 487 1.45 -28.78 -7.28
N PRO A 488 0.79 -27.94 -6.47
CA PRO A 488 -0.68 -27.94 -6.33
C PRO A 488 -1.42 -27.64 -7.64
N LEU A 489 -0.75 -26.97 -8.60
CA LEU A 489 -1.29 -26.77 -9.93
C LEU A 489 -1.37 -28.07 -10.74
N ASP A 490 -0.57 -29.08 -10.40
CA ASP A 490 -0.62 -30.42 -10.99
C ASP A 490 -1.79 -31.25 -10.43
N ASP A 491 -2.27 -30.91 -9.25
CA ASP A 491 -3.35 -31.62 -8.56
C ASP A 491 -4.75 -31.06 -8.91
N LEU A 492 -4.82 -29.97 -9.69
CA LEU A 492 -6.09 -29.37 -10.13
C LEU A 492 -6.77 -30.23 -11.21
N PRO A 493 -8.12 -30.27 -11.25
CA PRO A 493 -8.85 -31.01 -12.28
C PRO A 493 -8.53 -30.59 -13.72
N THR A 494 -8.06 -29.35 -13.89
CA THR A 494 -7.68 -28.77 -15.18
C THR A 494 -6.20 -28.97 -15.51
N ALA A 495 -5.42 -29.70 -14.71
CA ALA A 495 -4.01 -29.96 -15.01
C ALA A 495 -3.87 -30.69 -16.36
N PRO A 496 -2.82 -30.41 -17.16
CA PRO A 496 -1.68 -29.52 -16.88
C PRO A 496 -1.90 -28.04 -17.26
N LEU A 497 -3.11 -27.65 -17.63
CA LEU A 497 -3.43 -26.36 -18.25
C LEU A 497 -2.93 -25.12 -17.47
N PRO A 498 -3.00 -25.05 -16.13
CA PRO A 498 -2.44 -23.91 -15.37
C PRO A 498 -0.96 -23.62 -15.66
N LYS A 499 -0.13 -24.67 -15.73
CA LYS A 499 1.30 -24.53 -16.01
C LYS A 499 1.57 -24.22 -17.48
N GLN A 500 0.75 -24.76 -18.38
CA GLN A 500 0.82 -24.41 -19.80
C GLN A 500 0.49 -22.91 -20.02
N VAL A 501 -0.57 -22.41 -19.37
CA VAL A 501 -0.95 -20.99 -19.40
C VAL A 501 0.17 -20.12 -18.83
N ALA A 502 0.78 -20.52 -17.71
CA ALA A 502 1.91 -19.80 -17.12
C ALA A 502 3.10 -19.71 -18.09
N PHE A 503 3.47 -20.82 -18.74
CA PHE A 503 4.58 -20.85 -19.69
C PHE A 503 4.33 -19.97 -20.92
N TRP A 504 3.17 -20.13 -21.59
CA TRP A 504 2.81 -19.33 -22.76
C TRP A 504 2.60 -17.85 -22.41
N GLY A 505 2.10 -17.57 -21.21
CA GLY A 505 2.03 -16.22 -20.66
C GLY A 505 3.42 -15.60 -20.49
N ALA A 506 4.39 -16.34 -19.95
CA ALA A 506 5.78 -15.88 -19.80
C ALA A 506 6.43 -15.59 -21.16
N ALA A 507 6.25 -16.49 -22.14
CA ALA A 507 6.73 -16.29 -23.51
C ALA A 507 6.10 -15.05 -24.17
N SER A 508 4.81 -14.79 -23.92
CA SER A 508 4.09 -13.62 -24.42
C SER A 508 4.58 -12.32 -23.77
N ALA A 509 4.75 -12.31 -22.44
CA ALA A 509 5.28 -11.17 -21.70
C ALA A 509 6.70 -10.82 -22.16
N GLN A 510 7.52 -11.83 -22.43
CA GLN A 510 8.86 -11.62 -22.96
C GLN A 510 8.87 -11.12 -24.41
N HIS A 511 8.02 -11.67 -25.28
CA HIS A 511 7.87 -11.16 -26.63
C HIS A 511 7.58 -9.65 -26.65
N TRP A 512 6.72 -9.20 -25.73
CA TRP A 512 6.44 -7.77 -25.58
C TRP A 512 7.63 -6.99 -25.01
N LEU A 513 8.34 -7.52 -24.01
CA LEU A 513 9.55 -6.91 -23.49
C LEU A 513 10.59 -6.64 -24.59
N GLU A 514 10.76 -7.59 -25.51
CA GLU A 514 11.69 -7.48 -26.66
C GLU A 514 11.15 -6.55 -27.75
N SER A 515 9.85 -6.61 -28.05
CA SER A 515 9.22 -5.79 -29.11
C SER A 515 9.14 -4.30 -28.75
N SER A 516 9.08 -3.98 -27.46
CA SER A 516 9.13 -2.61 -26.94
C SER A 516 10.57 -2.08 -26.75
N ALA A 517 11.61 -2.87 -27.06
CA ALA A 517 12.99 -2.41 -26.99
C ALA A 517 13.33 -1.51 -28.19
N PRO A 518 14.01 -0.35 -27.99
CA PRO A 518 14.51 0.42 -29.12
C PRO A 518 15.51 -0.43 -29.91
N GLN A 519 15.23 -0.68 -31.20
CA GLN A 519 16.14 -1.45 -32.04
C GLN A 519 17.52 -0.78 -32.07
N PRO A 520 18.62 -1.53 -31.88
CA PRO A 520 19.96 -1.00 -32.08
C PRO A 520 20.12 -0.68 -33.57
N LYS A 521 20.01 0.61 -33.93
CA LYS A 521 20.38 1.06 -35.27
C LYS A 521 21.87 0.79 -35.46
N SER A 522 22.18 -0.12 -36.37
CA SER A 522 23.51 -0.35 -36.94
C SER A 522 24.21 0.98 -37.16
N ARG A 523 25.41 1.15 -36.57
CA ARG A 523 26.26 2.33 -36.80
C ARG A 523 26.55 2.48 -38.30
N PRO A 524 26.37 3.67 -38.88
CA PRO A 524 27.24 4.15 -39.93
C PRO A 524 28.17 5.23 -39.38
N SER A 525 29.42 5.11 -39.80
CA SER A 525 30.53 6.07 -39.80
C SER A 525 30.29 7.50 -39.30
N GLN A 526 31.20 7.90 -38.41
CA GLN A 526 31.67 9.24 -38.09
C GLN A 526 31.16 10.38 -39.01
N SER A 527 30.40 11.28 -38.43
CA SER A 527 30.56 12.71 -38.63
C SER A 527 30.12 13.41 -37.34
N ARG A 528 30.98 14.28 -36.79
CA ARG A 528 30.58 15.23 -35.74
C ARG A 528 29.79 16.34 -36.42
N PRO A 529 28.61 16.73 -35.92
CA PRO A 529 28.11 18.08 -36.13
C PRO A 529 28.03 18.83 -34.80
N SER A 530 28.70 19.99 -34.81
CA SER A 530 28.41 21.26 -34.16
C SER A 530 27.50 21.27 -32.91
N ALA A 531 28.08 21.82 -31.85
CA ALA A 531 27.38 22.48 -30.76
C ALA A 531 26.31 23.44 -31.29
N GLY A 532 25.06 23.23 -30.87
CA GLY A 532 23.94 24.14 -31.18
C GLY A 532 22.71 23.48 -31.79
N ALA A 533 22.08 22.52 -31.11
CA ALA A 533 20.70 22.16 -31.38
C ALA A 533 20.04 21.55 -30.13
N ARG A 534 19.32 22.41 -29.40
CA ARG A 534 18.26 22.20 -28.40
C ARG A 534 18.07 20.77 -27.88
N LEU A 535 18.43 20.58 -26.61
CA LEU A 535 17.83 19.60 -25.69
C LEU A 535 16.30 19.61 -25.87
N ARG A 536 15.73 18.53 -26.42
CA ARG A 536 14.29 18.28 -26.31
C ARG A 536 13.99 18.09 -24.83
N LYS A 537 13.27 19.06 -24.25
CA LYS A 537 12.82 19.07 -22.85
C LYS A 537 12.17 17.73 -22.49
N SER A 538 12.69 17.12 -21.43
CA SER A 538 12.04 16.07 -20.66
C SER A 538 10.62 16.50 -20.31
N SER A 539 9.64 15.61 -20.47
CA SER A 539 8.31 15.76 -19.90
C SER A 539 8.44 15.81 -18.38
N PHE A 540 8.41 17.01 -17.82
CA PHE A 540 8.43 17.22 -16.38
C PHE A 540 7.11 16.70 -15.78
N GLU A 541 7.21 15.75 -14.87
CA GLU A 541 6.10 15.15 -14.16
C GLU A 541 5.49 16.19 -13.19
N ILE A 542 4.24 16.60 -13.44
CA ILE A 542 3.50 17.51 -12.55
C ILE A 542 3.02 16.71 -11.33
N GLU A 543 3.43 17.10 -10.13
CA GLU A 543 3.02 16.48 -8.85
C GLU A 543 1.49 16.51 -8.71
N PRO A 544 0.83 15.39 -8.33
CA PRO A 544 -0.60 15.38 -8.04
C PRO A 544 -1.01 16.35 -6.91
N PRO A 545 -2.21 16.93 -6.95
CA PRO A 545 -2.65 17.98 -6.02
C PRO A 545 -3.15 17.48 -4.66
N PHE A 546 -2.96 16.19 -4.32
CA PHE A 546 -3.58 15.55 -3.16
C PHE A 546 -2.63 15.46 -1.96
N GLY A 547 -3.19 15.60 -0.75
CA GLY A 547 -2.43 15.53 0.50
C GLY A 547 -1.59 16.77 0.81
N THR A 548 -0.75 16.66 1.84
CA THR A 548 0.17 17.73 2.24
C THR A 548 1.34 17.79 1.25
N MET A 549 1.63 18.99 0.74
CA MET A 549 2.71 19.19 -0.24
C MET A 549 4.08 18.89 0.39
N ARG A 550 4.99 18.37 -0.43
CA ARG A 550 6.40 18.27 -0.05
C ARG A 550 6.98 19.67 0.18
N PRO A 551 7.88 19.86 1.16
CA PRO A 551 8.53 21.15 1.38
C PRO A 551 9.23 21.74 0.16
N ASP A 552 9.77 20.89 -0.72
CA ASP A 552 10.50 21.24 -1.94
C ASP A 552 9.61 21.32 -3.19
N SER A 553 8.27 21.20 -3.04
CA SER A 553 7.36 21.19 -4.19
C SER A 553 7.47 22.49 -5.00
N PRO A 554 7.70 22.40 -6.33
CA PRO A 554 7.71 23.59 -7.18
C PRO A 554 6.30 24.19 -7.29
N PHE A 555 5.23 23.49 -6.90
CA PHE A 555 3.86 23.97 -7.00
C PHE A 555 3.37 24.68 -5.73
N TYR A 556 4.21 24.80 -4.70
CA TYR A 556 3.89 25.56 -3.51
C TYR A 556 3.98 27.07 -3.77
N ILE A 557 2.87 27.79 -3.64
CA ILE A 557 2.87 29.26 -3.71
C ILE A 557 3.11 29.83 -2.32
N GLU A 558 4.21 30.56 -2.18
CA GLU A 558 4.51 31.33 -0.98
C GLU A 558 3.53 32.49 -0.85
N ARG A 559 2.92 32.62 0.33
CA ARG A 559 1.95 33.66 0.66
C ARG A 559 2.55 34.59 1.70
N GLU A 560 1.86 35.70 1.98
CA GLU A 560 2.27 36.62 3.05
C GLU A 560 2.42 35.93 4.41
N ALA A 561 1.54 34.96 4.70
CA ALA A 561 1.59 34.16 5.92
C ALA A 561 2.89 33.35 6.08
N ASP A 562 3.52 32.93 4.97
CA ASP A 562 4.80 32.21 4.99
C ASP A 562 5.91 33.11 5.54
N GLU A 563 6.01 34.33 5.02
CA GLU A 563 7.02 35.30 5.46
C GLU A 563 6.76 35.74 6.91
N GLN A 564 5.49 35.96 7.28
CA GLN A 564 5.11 36.29 8.66
C GLN A 564 5.53 35.18 9.63
N CYS A 565 5.24 33.91 9.31
CA CYS A 565 5.68 32.79 10.14
C CYS A 565 7.19 32.68 10.20
N TRP A 566 7.88 32.79 9.06
CA TRP A 566 9.33 32.67 8.97
C TRP A 566 10.05 33.71 9.84
N ARG A 567 9.56 34.95 9.86
CA ARG A 567 10.08 36.01 10.74
C ARG A 567 9.92 35.68 12.22
N GLN A 568 8.81 35.06 12.60
CA GLN A 568 8.56 34.68 14.00
C GLN A 568 9.38 33.45 14.41
N LEU A 569 9.51 32.46 13.53
CA LEU A 569 10.30 31.25 13.80
C LEU A 569 11.80 31.53 13.88
N ASN A 570 12.30 32.55 13.18
CA ASN A 570 13.71 32.98 13.26
C ASN A 570 13.95 34.17 14.21
N SER A 571 12.95 34.55 15.01
CA SER A 571 13.12 35.56 16.04
C SER A 571 14.06 35.05 17.15
N LEU A 572 14.82 35.96 17.76
CA LEU A 572 15.62 35.68 18.96
C LEU A 572 14.75 35.33 20.18
N TYR A 573 13.47 35.68 20.14
CA TYR A 573 12.52 35.44 21.24
C TYR A 573 11.55 34.32 20.86
N ALA A 574 11.39 33.34 21.76
CA ALA A 574 10.43 32.26 21.57
C ALA A 574 8.99 32.78 21.53
N ALA A 575 8.24 32.35 20.52
CA ALA A 575 6.86 32.79 20.26
C ALA A 575 5.85 31.63 20.42
N THR A 576 4.58 31.98 20.57
CA THR A 576 3.49 31.02 20.36
C THR A 576 2.77 31.42 19.09
N LEU A 577 2.76 30.55 18.10
CA LEU A 577 2.11 30.74 16.81
C LEU A 577 0.87 29.88 16.75
N PHE A 578 -0.20 30.42 16.16
CA PHE A 578 -1.42 29.66 15.90
C PHE A 578 -1.86 29.83 14.45
N ALA A 579 -1.71 28.79 13.65
CA ALA A 579 -2.25 28.74 12.29
C ALA A 579 -3.70 28.27 12.33
N GLN A 580 -4.61 29.21 12.06
CA GLN A 580 -6.04 28.94 11.93
C GLN A 580 -6.47 29.15 10.48
N ALA A 581 -7.00 28.11 9.87
CA ALA A 581 -7.62 28.20 8.55
C ALA A 581 -8.55 27.01 8.31
N PRO A 582 -9.57 27.13 7.46
CA PRO A 582 -10.40 26.00 7.08
C PRO A 582 -9.60 24.84 6.48
N MET A 583 -10.22 23.65 6.38
CA MET A 583 -9.60 22.50 5.72
C MET A 583 -9.16 22.83 4.29
N GLN A 584 -8.09 22.17 3.81
CA GLN A 584 -7.60 22.25 2.42
C GLN A 584 -7.14 23.66 1.95
N THR A 585 -6.77 24.52 2.89
CA THR A 585 -6.14 25.83 2.63
C THR A 585 -4.61 25.79 2.64
N GLY A 586 -4.01 24.63 2.92
CA GLY A 586 -2.56 24.43 2.92
C GLY A 586 -1.86 24.74 4.25
N LYS A 587 -2.54 24.61 5.40
CA LYS A 587 -1.94 24.75 6.75
C LYS A 587 -0.79 23.78 6.99
N SER A 588 -1.04 22.48 6.84
CA SER A 588 -0.01 21.46 7.05
C SER A 588 1.13 21.60 6.04
N SER A 589 0.84 22.06 4.82
CA SER A 589 1.87 22.35 3.81
C SER A 589 2.76 23.52 4.23
N LEU A 590 2.17 24.63 4.71
CA LEU A 590 2.89 25.77 5.29
C LEU A 590 3.77 25.32 6.44
N LEU A 591 3.18 24.63 7.42
CA LEU A 591 3.87 24.21 8.64
C LEU A 591 5.02 23.25 8.30
N ARG A 592 4.81 22.22 7.47
CA ARG A 592 5.88 21.31 7.06
C ARG A 592 6.99 22.01 6.27
N ARG A 593 6.66 22.97 5.40
CA ARG A 593 7.66 23.73 4.64
C ARG A 593 8.52 24.59 5.55
N LEU A 594 7.92 25.34 6.46
CA LEU A 594 8.64 26.17 7.42
C LEU A 594 9.53 25.33 8.34
N LEU A 595 9.01 24.25 8.91
CA LEU A 595 9.80 23.36 9.76
C LEU A 595 10.95 22.70 9.00
N TYR A 596 10.75 22.38 7.72
CA TYR A 596 11.83 21.89 6.86
C TYR A 596 12.90 22.95 6.63
N GLN A 597 12.51 24.20 6.34
CA GLN A 597 13.45 25.31 6.19
C GLN A 597 14.24 25.58 7.48
N VAL A 598 13.59 25.51 8.65
CA VAL A 598 14.27 25.62 9.95
C VAL A 598 15.23 24.45 10.19
N LYS A 599 14.83 23.22 9.87
CA LYS A 599 15.74 22.06 9.96
C LYS A 599 16.96 22.19 9.04
N GLN A 600 16.78 22.80 7.86
CA GLN A 600 17.86 23.02 6.90
C GLN A 600 18.84 24.12 7.31
N SER A 601 18.42 25.13 8.08
CA SER A 601 19.36 26.11 8.62
C SER A 601 20.29 25.50 9.66
N GLY A 602 19.87 24.41 10.32
CA GLY A 602 20.65 23.71 11.34
C GLY A 602 20.76 24.47 12.67
N GLU A 603 20.10 25.61 12.79
CA GLU A 603 20.20 26.53 13.93
C GLU A 603 19.24 26.17 15.07
N GLN A 604 18.14 25.47 14.76
CA GLN A 604 17.10 25.12 15.74
C GLN A 604 16.63 23.67 15.58
N GLN A 605 16.26 23.05 16.69
CA GLN A 605 15.69 21.69 16.69
C GLN A 605 14.17 21.74 16.63
N VAL A 606 13.56 20.75 15.96
CA VAL A 606 12.12 20.75 15.68
C VAL A 606 11.51 19.39 16.02
N ALA A 607 10.55 19.39 16.95
CA ALA A 607 9.62 18.30 17.18
C ALA A 607 8.30 18.60 16.49
N TYR A 608 7.87 17.73 15.57
CA TYR A 608 6.58 17.81 14.90
C TYR A 608 5.67 16.69 15.38
N ILE A 609 4.55 17.05 15.99
CA ILE A 609 3.57 16.15 16.57
C ILE A 609 2.26 16.31 15.80
N ASP A 610 1.85 15.24 15.12
CA ASP A 610 0.57 15.18 14.41
C ASP A 610 -0.47 14.50 15.32
N PHE A 611 -1.49 15.25 15.73
CA PHE A 611 -2.49 14.75 16.68
C PHE A 611 -3.40 13.69 16.07
N GLN A 612 -3.41 13.51 14.74
CA GLN A 612 -4.12 12.40 14.11
C GLN A 612 -3.53 11.03 14.48
N LYS A 613 -2.28 10.99 14.99
CA LYS A 613 -1.61 9.75 15.44
C LYS A 613 -2.10 9.26 16.80
N PHE A 614 -2.82 10.07 17.59
CA PHE A 614 -3.43 9.59 18.83
C PHE A 614 -4.70 8.78 18.51
N THR A 615 -4.75 7.55 19.00
CA THR A 615 -5.96 6.72 18.96
C THR A 615 -6.98 7.21 19.98
N GLU A 616 -8.24 6.81 19.83
CA GLU A 616 -9.32 7.17 20.77
C GLU A 616 -9.01 6.71 22.21
N GLN A 617 -8.22 5.63 22.40
CA GLN A 617 -7.78 5.19 23.72
C GLN A 617 -6.90 6.24 24.42
N TYR A 618 -5.92 6.81 23.71
CA TYR A 618 -5.07 7.86 24.26
C TYR A 618 -5.85 9.17 24.46
N LEU A 619 -6.78 9.50 23.57
CA LEU A 619 -7.61 10.70 23.71
C LEU A 619 -8.62 10.62 24.87
N ALA A 620 -8.96 9.42 25.34
CA ALA A 620 -9.83 9.19 26.48
C ALA A 620 -9.11 9.20 27.85
N ASP A 621 -7.79 9.03 27.88
CA ASP A 621 -7.00 8.83 29.10
C ASP A 621 -5.90 9.90 29.23
N GLU A 622 -6.05 10.78 30.23
CA GLU A 622 -5.13 11.89 30.45
C GLU A 622 -3.68 11.44 30.70
N GLU A 623 -3.48 10.38 31.49
CA GLU A 623 -2.13 9.92 31.84
C GLU A 623 -1.43 9.37 30.61
N ASN A 624 -2.08 8.44 29.92
CA ASN A 624 -1.54 7.78 28.74
C ASN A 624 -1.34 8.79 27.60
N PHE A 625 -2.20 9.80 27.46
CA PHE A 625 -2.01 10.88 26.51
C PHE A 625 -0.69 11.64 26.75
N PHE A 626 -0.45 12.09 27.98
CA PHE A 626 0.73 12.89 28.29
C PHE A 626 2.02 12.08 28.22
N ILE A 627 1.98 10.80 28.61
CA ILE A 627 3.09 9.85 28.40
C ILE A 627 3.41 9.76 26.91
N GLN A 628 2.40 9.48 26.09
CA GLN A 628 2.56 9.30 24.66
C GLN A 628 3.07 10.59 23.98
N LEU A 629 2.55 11.75 24.39
CA LEU A 629 3.04 13.05 23.91
C LEU A 629 4.54 13.24 24.22
N CYS A 630 4.98 12.92 25.43
CA CYS A 630 6.39 13.02 25.82
C CYS A 630 7.28 12.04 25.04
N LEU A 631 6.82 10.81 24.81
CA LEU A 631 7.52 9.82 23.99
C LEU A 631 7.67 10.31 22.55
N MET A 632 6.58 10.77 21.92
CA MET A 632 6.60 11.28 20.55
C MET A 632 7.53 12.50 20.39
N ILE A 633 7.63 13.36 21.40
CA ILE A 633 8.59 14.48 21.39
C ILE A 633 10.02 13.98 21.48
N GLY A 634 10.30 12.99 22.35
CA GLY A 634 11.61 12.36 22.47
C GLY A 634 12.06 11.71 21.16
N ASP A 635 11.19 10.91 20.55
CA ASP A 635 11.43 10.24 19.26
C ASP A 635 11.70 11.25 18.14
N ALA A 636 10.89 12.31 18.07
CA ALA A 636 11.05 13.35 17.04
C ALA A 636 12.40 14.09 17.14
N LEU A 637 13.01 14.10 18.33
CA LEU A 637 14.29 14.73 18.62
C LEU A 637 15.45 13.73 18.70
N GLY A 638 15.20 12.43 18.53
CA GLY A 638 16.21 11.38 18.63
C GLY A 638 16.79 11.23 20.05
N LEU A 639 16.01 11.55 21.09
CA LEU A 639 16.43 11.43 22.47
C LEU A 639 16.14 10.01 23.00
N PRO A 640 17.01 9.44 23.86
CA PRO A 640 16.73 8.17 24.52
C PRO A 640 15.42 8.23 25.32
N GLU A 641 14.72 7.10 25.43
CA GLU A 641 13.54 7.00 26.28
C GLU A 641 13.93 7.09 27.76
N ALA A 642 13.26 7.96 28.51
CA ALA A 642 13.45 8.09 29.96
C ALA A 642 12.13 8.24 30.72
N ILE A 643 11.00 7.86 30.12
CA ILE A 643 9.68 8.22 30.64
C ILE A 643 9.45 7.66 32.04
N ASP A 644 9.82 6.40 32.30
CA ASP A 644 9.65 5.73 33.60
C ASP A 644 10.33 6.46 34.76
N GLN A 645 11.49 7.08 34.51
CA GLN A 645 12.26 7.81 35.53
C GLN A 645 11.57 9.13 35.89
N HIS A 646 10.86 9.74 34.94
CA HIS A 646 10.28 11.06 35.07
C HIS A 646 8.77 11.04 35.35
N TRP A 647 8.09 9.89 35.19
CA TRP A 647 6.65 9.76 35.40
C TRP A 647 6.25 9.23 36.78
N SER A 648 7.21 8.95 37.66
CA SER A 648 6.97 8.46 39.02
C SER A 648 6.46 9.56 39.98
N GLY A 649 5.71 9.15 41.02
CA GLY A 649 5.25 10.03 42.10
C GLY A 649 3.86 10.67 41.93
N ARG A 650 3.48 11.52 42.91
CA ARG A 650 2.12 12.06 43.11
C ARG A 650 1.81 13.37 42.37
N ARG A 651 2.70 13.87 41.50
CA ARG A 651 2.47 15.09 40.72
C ARG A 651 1.38 14.85 39.66
N THR A 652 0.67 15.89 39.24
CA THR A 652 -0.29 15.79 38.13
C THR A 652 0.43 15.52 36.80
N HIS A 653 -0.28 14.93 35.83
CA HIS A 653 0.29 14.58 34.52
C HIS A 653 0.81 15.81 33.76
N ILE A 654 0.12 16.96 33.84
CA ILE A 654 0.60 18.22 33.25
C ILE A 654 1.92 18.70 33.86
N ILE A 655 2.12 18.53 35.17
CA ILE A 655 3.38 18.90 35.83
C ILE A 655 4.48 17.92 35.44
N LYS A 656 4.18 16.61 35.39
CA LYS A 656 5.13 15.59 34.94
C LYS A 656 5.58 15.86 33.50
N CYS A 657 4.66 16.15 32.59
CA CYS A 657 4.95 16.54 31.21
C CYS A 657 5.82 17.80 31.12
N SER A 658 5.45 18.87 31.85
CA SER A 658 6.21 20.12 31.90
C SER A 658 7.64 19.91 32.40
N ARG A 659 7.82 19.08 33.42
CA ARG A 659 9.13 18.73 33.97
C ARG A 659 9.91 17.83 33.04
N TYR A 660 9.27 16.89 32.35
CA TYR A 660 9.96 16.08 31.34
C TYR A 660 10.53 16.98 30.24
N LEU A 661 9.75 17.96 29.76
CA LEU A 661 10.28 18.93 28.80
C LEU A 661 11.40 19.80 29.35
N SER A 662 11.20 20.41 30.53
CA SER A 662 12.15 21.36 31.12
C SER A 662 13.42 20.69 31.68
N ASP A 663 13.29 19.54 32.35
CA ASP A 663 14.41 18.89 33.06
C ASP A 663 15.13 17.83 32.19
N TYR A 664 14.42 17.23 31.22
CA TYR A 664 14.97 16.15 30.39
C TYR A 664 15.20 16.55 28.94
N VAL A 665 14.17 17.02 28.24
CA VAL A 665 14.23 17.27 26.79
C VAL A 665 15.07 18.50 26.46
N ILE A 666 14.63 19.70 26.88
CA ILE A 666 15.24 20.98 26.49
C ILE A 666 16.74 21.07 26.85
N PRO A 667 17.20 20.63 28.03
CA PRO A 667 18.62 20.69 28.39
C PRO A 667 19.55 19.86 27.50
N ARG A 668 19.01 18.91 26.73
CA ARG A 668 19.77 18.06 25.79
C ARG A 668 19.80 18.63 24.37
N LEU A 669 19.03 19.68 24.11
CA LEU A 669 18.98 20.33 22.81
C LEU A 669 20.08 21.38 22.72
N LYS A 670 20.59 21.60 21.50
CA LYS A 670 21.60 22.63 21.23
C LYS A 670 20.90 23.85 20.65
N GLY A 671 20.51 24.79 21.50
CA GLY A 671 19.87 26.05 21.10
C GLY A 671 18.34 25.99 21.07
N PRO A 672 17.69 26.98 20.41
CA PRO A 672 16.23 27.10 20.39
C PRO A 672 15.52 25.87 19.84
N PHE A 673 14.31 25.64 20.35
CA PHE A 673 13.50 24.47 20.06
C PHE A 673 12.10 24.86 19.61
N ILE A 674 11.61 24.25 18.54
CA ILE A 674 10.24 24.40 18.07
C ILE A 674 9.46 23.11 18.35
N LEU A 675 8.42 23.23 19.16
CA LEU A 675 7.39 22.21 19.30
C LEU A 675 6.19 22.59 18.43
N ALA A 676 6.06 21.92 17.29
CA ALA A 676 4.94 22.08 16.37
C ALA A 676 3.91 20.98 16.59
N MET A 677 2.66 21.37 16.81
CA MET A 677 1.52 20.50 17.05
C MET A 677 0.46 20.76 15.99
N ASP A 678 0.24 19.78 15.12
CA ASP A 678 -0.73 19.84 14.02
C ASP A 678 -2.03 19.14 14.39
N GLU A 679 -3.14 19.65 13.87
CA GLU A 679 -4.49 19.08 14.04
C GLU A 679 -4.94 18.97 15.52
N VAL A 680 -4.62 19.99 16.34
CA VAL A 680 -4.94 20.00 17.78
C VAL A 680 -6.45 19.98 18.08
N GLU A 681 -7.30 20.17 17.06
CA GLU A 681 -8.75 19.97 17.15
C GLU A 681 -9.15 18.55 17.56
N ARG A 682 -8.28 17.55 17.38
CA ARG A 682 -8.53 16.19 17.90
C ARG A 682 -8.76 16.18 19.42
N MET A 683 -8.29 17.20 20.13
CA MET A 683 -8.51 17.38 21.57
C MET A 683 -9.93 17.84 21.94
N GLN A 684 -10.77 18.25 20.97
CA GLN A 684 -12.07 18.87 21.25
C GLN A 684 -12.97 18.00 22.15
N GLY A 685 -12.96 16.68 21.94
CA GLY A 685 -13.76 15.71 22.69
C GLY A 685 -13.10 15.17 23.97
N CYS A 686 -11.86 15.54 24.27
CA CYS A 686 -11.12 14.97 25.38
C CYS A 686 -11.58 15.59 26.72
N PRO A 687 -11.81 14.79 27.77
CA PRO A 687 -12.25 15.31 29.07
C PRO A 687 -11.19 16.21 29.74
N PHE A 688 -9.92 16.03 29.40
CA PHE A 688 -8.78 16.78 29.93
C PHE A 688 -8.28 17.90 29.01
N ARG A 689 -9.02 18.26 27.94
CA ARG A 689 -8.62 19.30 26.96
C ARG A 689 -8.21 20.62 27.61
N GLY A 690 -8.92 21.03 28.67
CA GLY A 690 -8.60 22.24 29.44
C GLY A 690 -7.25 22.17 30.14
N ASN A 691 -6.89 21.00 30.69
CA ASN A 691 -5.59 20.78 31.31
C ASN A 691 -4.46 20.86 30.28
N PHE A 692 -4.66 20.25 29.10
CA PHE A 692 -3.69 20.30 28.00
C PHE A 692 -3.45 21.73 27.51
N PHE A 693 -4.50 22.46 27.10
CA PHE A 693 -4.35 23.82 26.60
C PHE A 693 -3.89 24.79 27.69
N GLY A 694 -4.36 24.62 28.93
CA GLY A 694 -3.89 25.36 30.09
C GLY A 694 -2.38 25.16 30.35
N MET A 695 -1.87 23.94 30.19
CA MET A 695 -0.44 23.66 30.29
C MET A 695 0.37 24.40 29.21
N LEU A 696 -0.09 24.42 27.96
CA LEU A 696 0.57 25.19 26.89
C LEU A 696 0.59 26.69 27.19
N ARG A 697 -0.51 27.21 27.76
CA ARG A 697 -0.62 28.60 28.21
C ARG A 697 0.38 28.90 29.33
N THR A 698 0.57 27.98 30.27
CA THR A 698 1.57 28.07 31.34
C THR A 698 2.98 28.08 30.75
N TRP A 699 3.33 27.18 29.82
CA TRP A 699 4.65 27.19 29.17
C TRP A 699 4.96 28.52 28.48
N HIS A 700 3.98 29.15 27.85
CA HIS A 700 4.15 30.48 27.27
C HIS A 700 4.43 31.56 28.34
N ASN A 701 3.70 31.55 29.46
CA ASN A 701 3.91 32.53 30.54
C ASN A 701 5.27 32.34 31.23
N ASP A 702 5.65 31.09 31.46
CA ASP A 702 6.86 30.75 32.18
C ASP A 702 8.13 31.15 31.43
N ARG A 703 8.05 31.51 30.14
CA ARG A 703 9.20 32.02 29.36
C ARG A 703 9.90 33.22 30.00
N VAL A 704 9.22 34.00 30.84
CA VAL A 704 9.81 35.15 31.53
C VAL A 704 10.76 34.71 32.66
N ALA A 705 10.51 33.56 33.28
CA ALA A 705 11.20 33.11 34.49
C ALA A 705 11.90 31.74 34.35
N ASN A 706 11.66 31.01 33.27
CA ASN A 706 12.21 29.69 32.99
C ASN A 706 13.05 29.72 31.70
N GLU A 707 14.37 29.63 31.86
CA GLU A 707 15.34 29.71 30.75
C GLU A 707 15.13 28.63 29.69
N HIS A 708 14.62 27.45 30.06
CA HIS A 708 14.32 26.38 29.12
C HIS A 708 13.10 26.73 28.24
N PHE A 709 12.01 27.21 28.85
CA PHE A 709 10.84 27.61 28.07
C PHE A 709 11.07 28.90 27.27
N ALA A 710 11.96 29.79 27.73
CA ALA A 710 12.38 30.98 26.99
C ALA A 710 13.00 30.66 25.62
N GLN A 711 13.50 29.44 25.43
CA GLN A 711 14.08 28.94 24.18
C GLN A 711 13.11 28.08 23.35
N MET A 712 11.88 27.85 23.85
CA MET A 712 10.90 26.96 23.22
C MET A 712 9.78 27.73 22.52
N THR A 713 9.76 27.70 21.19
CA THR A 713 8.65 28.20 20.37
C THR A 713 7.56 27.13 20.24
N LEU A 714 6.31 27.54 20.43
CA LEU A 714 5.14 26.68 20.23
C LEU A 714 4.49 27.05 18.91
N PHE A 715 4.19 26.06 18.07
CA PHE A 715 3.43 26.27 16.83
C PHE A 715 2.22 25.34 16.81
N LEU A 716 1.03 25.89 17.01
CA LEU A 716 -0.23 25.17 16.98
C LEU A 716 -0.91 25.35 15.61
N SER A 717 -1.48 24.30 15.06
CA SER A 717 -2.32 24.33 13.85
C SER A 717 -3.68 23.74 14.16
N SER A 718 -4.74 24.46 13.78
CA SER A 718 -6.10 23.92 13.85
C SER A 718 -7.01 24.44 12.75
N SER A 719 -7.96 23.58 12.33
CA SER A 719 -9.08 23.98 11.49
C SER A 719 -10.28 24.50 12.29
N THR A 720 -10.28 24.32 13.61
CA THR A 720 -11.39 24.61 14.53
C THR A 720 -11.22 25.97 15.20
N ASP A 721 -12.33 26.63 15.55
CA ASP A 721 -12.28 27.88 16.31
C ASP A 721 -11.77 27.66 17.75
N PRO A 722 -10.79 28.43 18.26
CA PRO A 722 -10.30 28.33 19.64
C PRO A 722 -11.38 28.21 20.72
N TYR A 723 -12.52 28.91 20.59
CA TYR A 723 -13.56 28.86 21.62
C TYR A 723 -14.21 27.46 21.75
N LEU A 724 -14.16 26.63 20.69
CA LEU A 724 -14.65 25.25 20.73
C LEU A 724 -13.66 24.29 21.39
N LEU A 725 -12.38 24.68 21.45
CA LEU A 725 -11.30 23.88 22.03
C LEU A 725 -11.10 24.16 23.52
N ILE A 726 -11.44 25.38 23.97
CA ILE A 726 -11.29 25.77 25.36
C ILE A 726 -12.39 26.71 25.86
N ASP A 727 -13.03 26.31 26.96
CA ASP A 727 -14.18 27.04 27.54
C ASP A 727 -13.75 28.24 28.40
N ASN A 728 -12.58 28.18 29.03
CA ASN A 728 -12.05 29.26 29.89
C ASN A 728 -11.02 30.12 29.13
N PRO A 729 -11.34 31.37 28.77
CA PRO A 729 -10.44 32.25 28.04
C PRO A 729 -9.10 32.50 28.75
N ASN A 730 -9.06 32.47 30.07
CA ASN A 730 -7.82 32.72 30.84
C ASN A 730 -6.82 31.55 30.74
N GLN A 731 -7.29 30.35 30.40
CA GLN A 731 -6.47 29.16 30.19
C GLN A 731 -6.07 28.98 28.72
N SER A 732 -6.54 29.85 27.82
CA SER A 732 -6.42 29.68 26.37
C SER A 732 -5.03 30.06 25.85
N PRO A 733 -4.23 29.12 25.32
CA PRO A 733 -2.95 29.45 24.71
C PRO A 733 -3.13 30.25 23.41
N PHE A 734 -4.33 30.20 22.81
CA PHE A 734 -4.66 30.92 21.59
C PHE A 734 -4.75 32.43 21.80
N ASN A 735 -5.10 32.89 23.01
CA ASN A 735 -5.19 34.32 23.34
C ASN A 735 -3.85 35.03 23.44
N VAL A 736 -2.77 34.25 23.60
CA VAL A 736 -1.38 34.75 23.62
C VAL A 736 -0.59 34.31 22.40
N ALA A 737 -1.24 33.61 21.47
CA ALA A 737 -0.63 33.19 20.23
C ALA A 737 -0.71 34.33 19.20
N THR A 738 0.35 34.48 18.40
CA THR A 738 0.30 35.27 17.18
C THR A 738 -0.51 34.51 16.15
N PRO A 739 -1.67 35.04 15.69
CA PRO A 739 -2.51 34.34 14.72
C PRO A 739 -1.88 34.39 13.33
N VAL A 740 -1.88 33.25 12.64
CA VAL A 740 -1.46 33.09 11.25
C VAL A 740 -2.70 32.70 10.45
N THR A 741 -3.18 33.64 9.62
CA THR A 741 -4.37 33.42 8.80
C THR A 741 -3.95 33.07 7.37
N LEU A 742 -4.47 31.98 6.83
CA LEU A 742 -4.29 31.62 5.41
C LEU A 742 -5.48 32.09 4.59
N HIS A 743 -5.22 32.94 3.60
CA HIS A 743 -6.20 33.39 2.63
C HIS A 743 -6.24 32.47 1.40
N ASP A 744 -7.35 32.53 0.66
CA ASP A 744 -7.45 31.95 -0.68
C ASP A 744 -6.53 32.71 -1.65
N PHE A 745 -6.08 32.05 -2.72
CA PHE A 745 -5.16 32.66 -3.67
C PHE A 745 -5.78 33.87 -4.37
N THR A 746 -5.01 34.94 -4.46
CA THR A 746 -5.25 36.08 -5.34
C THR A 746 -5.11 35.67 -6.81
N LEU A 747 -5.63 36.48 -7.72
CA LEU A 747 -5.51 36.20 -9.17
C LEU A 747 -4.03 36.10 -9.60
N ASP A 748 -3.14 36.91 -9.01
CA ASP A 748 -1.71 36.87 -9.31
C ASP A 748 -1.04 35.58 -8.81
N GLU A 749 -1.43 35.08 -7.64
CA GLU A 749 -0.97 33.79 -7.10
C GLU A 749 -1.50 32.61 -7.95
N VAL A 750 -2.75 32.68 -8.42
CA VAL A 750 -3.30 31.70 -9.36
C VAL A 750 -2.59 31.76 -10.72
N ALA A 751 -2.25 32.96 -11.21
CA ALA A 751 -1.50 33.16 -12.45
C ALA A 751 -0.07 32.62 -12.33
N GLU A 752 0.60 32.82 -11.18
CA GLU A 752 1.89 32.21 -10.89
C GLU A 752 1.77 30.68 -10.87
N LEU A 753 0.78 30.13 -10.16
CA LEU A 753 0.57 28.68 -10.13
C LEU A 753 0.30 28.13 -11.54
N ASN A 754 -0.48 28.84 -12.36
CA ASN A 754 -0.69 28.51 -13.77
C ASN A 754 0.65 28.46 -14.54
N ARG A 755 1.56 29.41 -14.35
CA ARG A 755 2.91 29.37 -14.94
C ARG A 755 3.69 28.12 -14.53
N ARG A 756 3.63 27.75 -13.25
CA ARG A 756 4.29 26.54 -12.73
C ARG A 756 3.69 25.24 -13.29
N HIS A 757 2.42 25.29 -13.69
CA HIS A 757 1.72 24.24 -14.42
C HIS A 757 1.92 24.32 -15.95
N TYR A 758 2.90 25.06 -16.44
CA TYR A 758 3.18 25.27 -17.87
C TYR A 758 2.13 26.09 -18.63
N SER A 759 1.44 26.98 -17.91
CA SER A 759 0.48 27.95 -18.43
C SER A 759 -0.64 27.33 -19.29
N PRO A 760 -1.40 26.34 -18.78
CA PRO A 760 -2.50 25.74 -19.54
C PRO A 760 -3.65 26.71 -19.83
N LEU A 761 -3.76 27.81 -19.09
CA LEU A 761 -4.81 28.82 -19.24
C LEU A 761 -4.26 30.19 -19.65
N THR A 762 -5.03 30.91 -20.46
CA THR A 762 -4.87 32.34 -20.75
C THR A 762 -5.37 33.23 -19.61
N GLN A 763 -5.10 34.54 -19.65
CA GLN A 763 -5.55 35.48 -18.61
C GLN A 763 -7.07 35.50 -18.44
N ALA A 764 -7.83 35.58 -19.55
CA ALA A 764 -9.29 35.56 -19.51
C ALA A 764 -9.85 34.23 -18.96
N GLU A 765 -9.16 33.13 -19.24
CA GLU A 765 -9.51 31.80 -18.73
C GLU A 765 -9.18 31.62 -17.24
N LEU A 766 -8.11 32.27 -16.75
CA LEU A 766 -7.81 32.34 -15.32
C LEU A 766 -8.89 33.07 -14.54
N GLU A 767 -9.44 34.16 -15.10
CA GLU A 767 -10.57 34.88 -14.51
C GLU A 767 -11.82 33.99 -14.42
N GLN A 768 -12.09 33.15 -15.43
CA GLN A 768 -13.19 32.19 -15.40
C GLN A 768 -12.99 31.11 -14.33
N LEU A 769 -11.77 30.55 -14.22
CA LEU A 769 -11.45 29.59 -13.17
C LEU A 769 -11.58 30.24 -11.78
N MET A 770 -11.05 31.45 -11.62
CA MET A 770 -11.13 32.25 -10.39
C MET A 770 -12.58 32.51 -9.99
N ASP A 771 -13.46 32.82 -10.94
CA ASP A 771 -14.89 33.00 -10.70
C ASP A 771 -15.56 31.72 -10.15
N LEU A 772 -15.16 30.55 -10.65
CA LEU A 772 -15.71 29.26 -10.21
C LEU A 772 -15.20 28.85 -8.82
N VAL A 773 -13.88 28.79 -8.62
CA VAL A 773 -13.27 28.20 -7.41
C VAL A 773 -12.86 29.23 -6.37
N GLY A 774 -12.89 30.53 -6.69
CA GLY A 774 -12.65 31.63 -5.77
C GLY A 774 -11.23 31.68 -5.21
N GLY A 775 -10.24 31.18 -5.95
CA GLY A 775 -8.84 31.10 -5.50
C GLY A 775 -8.56 29.98 -4.50
N HIS A 776 -9.53 29.09 -4.25
CA HIS A 776 -9.36 28.00 -3.28
C HIS A 776 -8.13 27.13 -3.60
N PRO A 777 -7.09 27.09 -2.74
CA PRO A 777 -5.79 26.52 -3.10
C PRO A 777 -5.85 25.11 -3.68
N PHE A 778 -6.56 24.20 -3.00
CA PHE A 778 -6.73 22.82 -3.47
C PHE A 778 -7.49 22.72 -4.80
N LEU A 779 -8.67 23.34 -4.92
CA LEU A 779 -9.48 23.29 -6.15
C LEU A 779 -8.77 23.93 -7.35
N THR A 780 -8.08 25.05 -7.14
CA THR A 780 -7.26 25.70 -8.17
C THR A 780 -6.17 24.75 -8.65
N ARG A 781 -5.46 24.08 -7.74
CA ARG A 781 -4.41 23.13 -8.10
C ARG A 781 -4.95 21.90 -8.81
N VAL A 782 -6.12 21.38 -8.40
CA VAL A 782 -6.83 20.30 -9.10
C VAL A 782 -7.15 20.70 -10.53
N ALA A 783 -7.74 21.88 -10.74
CA ALA A 783 -8.08 22.37 -12.06
C ALA A 783 -6.84 22.50 -12.95
N LEU A 784 -5.82 23.22 -12.48
CA LEU A 784 -4.58 23.43 -13.24
C LEU A 784 -3.83 22.12 -13.51
N TYR A 785 -3.84 21.18 -12.56
CA TYR A 785 -3.28 19.84 -12.77
C TYR A 785 -3.99 19.08 -13.88
N LEU A 786 -5.33 19.03 -13.88
CA LEU A 786 -6.11 18.34 -14.91
C LEU A 786 -5.92 18.97 -16.29
N LEU A 787 -5.92 20.31 -16.34
CA LEU A 787 -5.72 21.10 -17.56
C LEU A 787 -4.30 20.91 -18.13
N ALA A 788 -3.26 21.07 -17.30
CA ALA A 788 -1.87 20.92 -17.73
C ALA A 788 -1.51 19.50 -18.18
N ARG A 789 -2.21 18.49 -17.64
CA ARG A 789 -2.08 17.09 -18.06
C ARG A 789 -2.91 16.76 -19.31
N GLY A 790 -3.68 17.71 -19.84
CA GLY A 790 -4.56 17.50 -20.99
C GLY A 790 -5.71 16.52 -20.72
N LYS A 791 -6.08 16.29 -19.45
CA LYS A 791 -7.18 15.38 -19.09
C LYS A 791 -8.55 16.00 -19.37
N VAL A 792 -8.63 17.33 -19.35
CA VAL A 792 -9.84 18.12 -19.58
C VAL A 792 -9.43 19.46 -20.17
N ASN A 793 -10.31 20.12 -20.93
CA ASN A 793 -10.16 21.51 -21.33
C ASN A 793 -11.02 22.42 -20.43
N LEU A 794 -10.79 23.73 -20.43
CA LEU A 794 -11.53 24.63 -19.53
C LEU A 794 -13.06 24.59 -19.75
N PRO A 795 -13.59 24.62 -20.98
CA PRO A 795 -15.04 24.54 -21.19
C PRO A 795 -15.67 23.29 -20.57
N ALA A 796 -15.07 22.11 -20.77
CA ALA A 796 -15.53 20.86 -20.17
C ALA A 796 -15.36 20.87 -18.64
N LEU A 797 -14.27 21.45 -18.13
CA LEU A 797 -14.05 21.57 -16.68
C LEU A 797 -15.14 22.40 -16.01
N LEU A 798 -15.54 23.51 -16.63
CA LEU A 798 -16.59 24.40 -16.12
C LEU A 798 -17.99 23.79 -16.27
N ALA A 799 -18.26 23.09 -17.37
CA ALA A 799 -19.56 22.49 -17.66
C ALA A 799 -19.87 21.33 -16.70
N HIS A 800 -18.89 20.47 -16.43
CA HIS A 800 -19.03 19.25 -15.61
C HIS A 800 -18.59 19.46 -14.15
N ALA A 801 -18.44 20.71 -13.71
CA ALA A 801 -17.81 21.04 -12.43
C ALA A 801 -18.53 20.45 -11.20
N THR A 802 -19.86 20.31 -11.25
CA THR A 802 -20.70 19.84 -10.14
C THR A 802 -21.10 18.36 -10.22
N GLU A 803 -20.71 17.68 -11.30
CA GLU A 803 -21.01 16.27 -11.52
C GLU A 803 -20.25 15.37 -10.54
N ASP A 804 -20.85 14.25 -10.16
CA ASP A 804 -20.27 13.34 -9.16
C ASP A 804 -18.98 12.68 -9.68
N ASP A 805 -18.88 12.42 -10.98
CA ASP A 805 -17.69 11.92 -11.69
C ASP A 805 -16.91 13.03 -12.42
N GLY A 806 -17.29 14.29 -12.21
CA GLY A 806 -16.67 15.47 -12.80
C GLY A 806 -15.31 15.85 -12.20
N PRO A 807 -14.67 16.93 -12.68
CA PRO A 807 -13.31 17.35 -12.30
C PRO A 807 -13.08 17.55 -10.79
N PHE A 808 -14.15 17.89 -10.05
CA PHE A 808 -14.12 18.09 -8.60
C PHE A 808 -14.98 17.05 -7.85
N GLY A 809 -15.47 16.02 -8.53
CA GLY A 809 -16.49 15.09 -8.02
C GLY A 809 -16.07 14.31 -6.76
N GLU A 810 -14.80 13.88 -6.69
CA GLU A 810 -14.25 13.22 -5.48
C GLU A 810 -14.34 14.12 -4.24
N HIS A 811 -13.93 15.38 -4.38
CA HIS A 811 -13.96 16.39 -3.32
C HIS A 811 -15.39 16.75 -2.91
N LEU A 812 -16.29 16.91 -3.87
CA LEU A 812 -17.66 17.29 -3.60
C LEU A 812 -18.47 16.14 -2.94
N ARG A 813 -18.23 14.88 -3.35
CA ARG A 813 -18.83 13.70 -2.71
C ARG A 813 -18.42 13.54 -1.26
N HIS A 814 -17.20 13.94 -0.88
CA HIS A 814 -16.77 13.97 0.52
C HIS A 814 -17.71 14.84 1.37
N TYR A 815 -18.05 16.04 0.89
CA TYR A 815 -19.01 16.90 1.58
C TYR A 815 -20.42 16.33 1.55
N GLN A 816 -20.86 15.74 0.44
CA GLN A 816 -22.17 15.11 0.35
C GLN A 816 -22.37 14.04 1.43
N ARG A 817 -21.39 13.13 1.61
CA ARG A 817 -21.45 12.05 2.59
C ARG A 817 -21.42 12.55 4.03
N ARG A 818 -20.62 13.59 4.32
CA ARG A 818 -20.42 14.08 5.69
C ARG A 818 -21.48 15.09 6.16
N ILE A 819 -22.04 15.86 5.24
CA ILE A 819 -22.86 17.02 5.58
C ILE A 819 -24.34 16.79 5.29
N LEU A 820 -24.69 16.25 4.10
CA LEU A 820 -26.11 16.06 3.76
C LEU A 820 -26.80 14.96 4.60
N ARG A 821 -26.03 14.08 5.25
CA ARG A 821 -26.55 13.07 6.18
C ARG A 821 -26.92 13.63 7.55
N LYS A 822 -26.52 14.87 7.88
CA LYS A 822 -26.83 15.52 9.15
C LYS A 822 -27.96 16.54 8.96
N PRO A 823 -29.16 16.33 9.55
CA PRO A 823 -30.32 17.20 9.32
C PRO A 823 -30.05 18.68 9.62
N GLU A 824 -29.38 18.97 10.73
CA GLU A 824 -29.01 20.32 11.17
C GLU A 824 -28.11 21.07 10.16
N LEU A 825 -27.11 20.38 9.58
CA LEU A 825 -26.21 20.99 8.60
C LEU A 825 -26.88 21.14 7.24
N LYS A 826 -27.71 20.16 6.85
CA LYS A 826 -28.51 20.26 5.62
C LYS A 826 -29.44 21.47 5.67
N GLN A 827 -30.16 21.65 6.78
CA GLN A 827 -31.07 22.78 6.97
C GLN A 827 -30.33 24.12 6.94
N ALA A 828 -29.17 24.19 7.60
CA ALA A 828 -28.33 25.39 7.56
C ALA A 828 -27.84 25.73 6.14
N LEU A 829 -27.42 24.73 5.35
CA LEU A 829 -27.06 24.95 3.96
C LEU A 829 -28.26 25.40 3.11
N THR A 830 -29.45 24.85 3.35
CA THR A 830 -30.69 25.31 2.69
C THR A 830 -30.99 26.78 3.02
N LEU A 831 -30.84 27.19 4.29
CA LEU A 831 -30.99 28.60 4.69
C LEU A 831 -29.98 29.51 3.98
N ILE A 832 -28.71 29.09 3.88
CA ILE A 832 -27.68 29.85 3.17
C ILE A 832 -28.01 29.97 1.67
N VAL A 833 -28.49 28.89 1.03
CA VAL A 833 -28.89 28.88 -0.37
C VAL A 833 -30.00 29.91 -0.66
N HIS A 834 -31.02 30.00 0.20
CA HIS A 834 -32.20 30.83 -0.05
C HIS A 834 -32.11 32.24 0.52
N GLN A 835 -31.53 32.40 1.72
CA GLN A 835 -31.60 33.63 2.51
C GLN A 835 -30.24 34.31 2.68
N ARG A 836 -29.14 33.63 2.32
CA ARG A 836 -27.76 34.10 2.56
C ARG A 836 -27.52 34.54 4.00
N SER A 837 -28.13 33.81 4.94
CA SER A 837 -28.06 34.06 6.37
C SER A 837 -27.97 32.75 7.13
N LEU A 838 -27.20 32.77 8.20
CA LEU A 838 -27.15 31.71 9.20
C LEU A 838 -26.80 32.36 10.54
N GLU A 839 -27.51 31.99 11.60
CA GLU A 839 -27.16 32.44 12.95
C GLU A 839 -25.79 31.90 13.37
N GLU A 840 -25.05 32.68 14.13
CA GLU A 840 -23.71 32.33 14.59
C GLU A 840 -23.80 31.36 15.78
N ASN A 841 -23.90 30.07 15.46
CA ASN A 841 -24.00 28.94 16.37
C ASN A 841 -23.03 27.81 15.95
N ASP A 842 -22.99 26.70 16.69
CA ASP A 842 -22.10 25.56 16.40
C ASP A 842 -22.17 25.07 14.94
N VAL A 843 -23.35 25.14 14.30
CA VAL A 843 -23.53 24.74 12.90
C VAL A 843 -22.83 25.71 11.94
N PHE A 844 -22.92 27.03 12.19
CA PHE A 844 -22.18 28.02 11.43
C PHE A 844 -20.67 27.77 11.50
N HIS A 845 -20.14 27.53 12.70
CA HIS A 845 -18.71 27.27 12.87
C HIS A 845 -18.29 25.97 12.19
N ARG A 846 -19.01 24.86 12.36
CA ARG A 846 -18.72 23.59 11.66
C ARG A 846 -18.68 23.74 10.13
N LEU A 847 -19.61 24.49 9.54
CA LEU A 847 -19.64 24.74 8.09
C LEU A 847 -18.49 25.65 7.64
N ARG A 848 -18.09 26.62 8.47
CA ARG A 848 -16.95 27.52 8.22
C ARG A 848 -15.62 26.75 8.30
N GLU A 849 -15.47 25.87 9.28
CA GLU A 849 -14.31 25.00 9.50
C GLU A 849 -14.13 23.99 8.36
N ALA A 850 -15.25 23.41 7.92
CA ALA A 850 -15.31 22.59 6.72
C ALA A 850 -14.93 23.37 5.43
N GLY A 851 -14.73 24.69 5.50
CA GLY A 851 -14.30 25.50 4.36
C GLY A 851 -15.37 25.70 3.30
N LEU A 852 -16.65 25.49 3.64
CA LEU A 852 -17.77 25.61 2.71
C LEU A 852 -18.36 27.01 2.63
N ILE A 853 -18.31 27.76 3.74
CA ILE A 853 -19.00 29.05 3.87
C ILE A 853 -18.04 30.13 4.36
N LYS A 854 -18.39 31.38 4.06
CA LYS A 854 -17.70 32.58 4.58
C LYS A 854 -18.72 33.68 4.88
N ARG A 855 -18.33 34.62 5.74
CA ARG A 855 -19.13 35.80 6.06
C ARG A 855 -18.67 36.99 5.21
N VAL A 856 -19.61 37.68 4.57
CA VAL A 856 -19.36 38.91 3.81
C VAL A 856 -20.32 39.98 4.31
N GLY A 857 -19.80 40.92 5.09
CA GLY A 857 -20.64 41.89 5.81
C GLY A 857 -21.61 41.17 6.75
N ARG A 858 -22.93 41.39 6.55
CA ARG A 858 -23.99 40.72 7.33
C ARG A 858 -24.47 39.39 6.74
N GLN A 859 -24.02 39.04 5.52
CA GLN A 859 -24.47 37.82 4.84
C GLN A 859 -23.51 36.65 5.09
N VAL A 860 -24.07 35.45 5.10
CA VAL A 860 -23.36 34.18 5.08
C VAL A 860 -23.54 33.57 3.70
N VAL A 861 -22.43 33.32 3.00
CA VAL A 861 -22.42 32.83 1.62
C VAL A 861 -21.51 31.61 1.50
N PHE A 862 -21.69 30.83 0.43
CA PHE A 862 -20.70 29.81 0.07
C PHE A 862 -19.34 30.45 -0.22
N ARG A 863 -18.27 29.70 0.08
CA ARG A 863 -16.90 30.17 -0.09
C ARG A 863 -16.57 30.52 -1.55
N ASN A 864 -17.09 29.72 -2.48
CA ASN A 864 -16.94 29.89 -3.93
C ASN A 864 -18.21 29.43 -4.70
N LYS A 865 -18.28 29.75 -6.00
CA LYS A 865 -19.43 29.44 -6.85
C LYS A 865 -19.58 27.94 -7.12
N LEU A 866 -18.49 27.17 -7.13
CA LEU A 866 -18.54 25.72 -7.26
C LEU A 866 -19.44 25.10 -6.18
N TYR A 867 -19.18 25.44 -4.91
CA TYR A 867 -20.00 24.95 -3.80
C TYR A 867 -21.44 25.47 -3.89
N GLU A 868 -21.63 26.76 -4.20
CA GLU A 868 -22.97 27.33 -4.35
C GLU A 868 -23.80 26.57 -5.40
N ARG A 869 -23.22 26.27 -6.57
CA ARG A 869 -23.89 25.50 -7.64
C ARG A 869 -24.19 24.07 -7.19
N TYR A 870 -23.18 23.37 -6.68
CA TYR A 870 -23.29 21.97 -6.25
C TYR A 870 -24.39 21.74 -5.21
N PHE A 871 -24.45 22.60 -4.19
CA PHE A 871 -25.45 22.48 -3.13
C PHE A 871 -26.83 23.00 -3.54
N LYS A 872 -26.92 24.01 -4.41
CA LYS A 872 -28.22 24.42 -4.98
C LYS A 872 -28.88 23.29 -5.76
N GLU A 873 -28.12 22.57 -6.58
CA GLU A 873 -28.63 21.43 -7.36
C GLU A 873 -29.16 20.31 -6.46
N ARG A 874 -28.52 20.04 -5.33
CA ARG A 874 -28.85 18.91 -4.44
C ARG A 874 -29.83 19.22 -3.31
N LEU A 875 -30.05 20.50 -3.01
CA LEU A 875 -30.94 20.93 -1.92
C LEU A 875 -32.29 21.46 -2.42
N ASN A 876 -32.39 21.83 -3.70
CA ASN A 876 -33.64 22.23 -4.35
C ASN A 876 -34.34 21.05 -5.08
N GLY A 877 -33.83 19.83 -4.90
CA GLY A 877 -34.38 18.58 -5.46
C GLY A 877 -35.19 17.77 -4.46
#